data_AF-A0AAD2CV40-F1
#
_entry.id   AF-A0AAD2CV40-F1
#
_cell.length_a   1.000
_cell.length_b   1.000
_cell.length_c   1.000
_cell.angle_alpha   90.00
_cell.angle_beta   90.00
_cell.angle_gamma   90.00
#
_symmetry.space_group_name_H-M   'P 1'
#
loop_
_entity.id
_entity.type
_entity.pdbx_description
1 polymer ?
#
loop_
_entity_poly.entity_id
_entity_poly.type
_entity_poly.pdbx_seq_one_letter_code
_entity_poly.pdbx_strand_id
1 'polypeptide(L)'
;MSENDLAGLDSGVQQPLIDSGSNGTKPSSPMDKDPAAKFRFLISIVGILFLACCMYFWNEHMAQSFDVQSMQTKSGQATKKYPAVVTSAPIQSPPVEAPSPKEATEPDIPSESPPIAAPVESVKETQPPALETEAPNDTIDKATDAPALETEAPNNTTDKASEAPALETEALNNTIDKATEAPAEASPATETDSLAEESSATKSTPIESDGTCDALCDKREEARISKFGGDLLNVTDVVRMAKQAKDEAIANIRELYGTYFDDIFVKSASEAPRERYIGLKPIDKEKSPYRLRRKLKLKVLRAMEEVRETESNVLGCDCVQRQGKATGSPDESVESIPDFYGQYVFANGGHSQAAAHGNPYSESYTAVLTEDLKPVWKAMGIDFVGRNYAVGGMPATPIMSTCSKEIFGTDIDFLVWNYGMTDKNRESTMYYLYRAAVNPGRPAFLIIDPMHHDSNAAGLVTQGSLSIHSSKVETKNVPDSSPDGIPLSQKEMDAMPPLLQYLKVNKALEGSNKWSCTKAMKDAGSDCKCWDLGGRTGWHAGYKLHALQGRQISLPFMNMLDDALEEIIQSPKDAATLLSEIEEEENAEFENFISLPVIGKDGGKGSYDMFSESLGLDLLETWFKGPSICRTAQLPAESRFLGITTNTNKTGSVARCGEETYDTGIMIDRNQYPDTGYTYPEGIEPVPGEFSIIGWSAGRYCADEEDCPEIVQPDYPDWFWGVWKDGKTSTTFPNEKEKEYYGYDADKFKGIIGLIPTLFPEIYQKNTPYIDFKMKDFRDHVKMKVNGKSVAKYRPLLKMVILEDENGSVQWPPNENGQYILEFEAFGVMEIDNRTSAEHRLRLSGFVLY
;
A
#
# COMPACT_ATOMS: atom_id res chain seq x y z
N MET A 1 48.19 -34.41 -56.93
CA MET A 1 47.46 -33.52 -57.85
C MET A 1 46.30 -32.92 -57.06
N SER A 2 46.26 -31.65 -56.66
CA SER A 2 47.21 -30.53 -56.55
C SER A 2 46.43 -29.47 -55.72
N GLU A 3 46.95 -28.99 -54.58
CA GLU A 3 47.67 -27.69 -54.41
C GLU A 3 46.76 -26.45 -54.50
N ASN A 4 46.91 -25.35 -53.76
CA ASN A 4 47.75 -24.86 -52.65
C ASN A 4 47.10 -23.48 -52.27
N ASP A 5 47.17 -22.91 -51.06
CA ASP A 5 48.36 -22.41 -50.37
C ASP A 5 48.08 -22.06 -48.89
N LEU A 6 49.15 -22.19 -48.09
CA LEU A 6 49.38 -21.73 -46.70
C LEU A 6 49.25 -20.18 -46.60
N ALA A 7 49.04 -19.47 -45.49
CA ALA A 7 49.47 -19.55 -44.08
C ALA A 7 48.62 -18.51 -43.28
N GLY A 8 48.51 -18.46 -41.94
CA GLY A 8 49.08 -19.21 -40.82
C GLY A 8 48.69 -18.55 -39.48
N LEU A 9 48.87 -19.31 -38.38
CA LEU A 9 49.11 -18.90 -36.97
C LEU A 9 47.97 -18.12 -36.24
N ASP A 10 47.58 -18.38 -34.99
CA ASP A 10 48.26 -19.05 -33.88
C ASP A 10 47.26 -19.41 -32.73
N SER A 11 47.65 -20.43 -31.94
CA SER A 11 47.27 -20.79 -30.54
C SER A 11 45.79 -20.71 -30.08
N GLY A 12 45.10 -21.81 -29.71
CA GLY A 12 45.41 -22.69 -28.56
C GLY A 12 44.67 -22.16 -27.31
N VAL A 13 43.69 -22.83 -26.71
CA VAL A 13 43.88 -23.91 -25.72
C VAL A 13 42.55 -24.66 -25.51
N GLN A 14 42.63 -26.00 -25.52
CA GLN A 14 41.56 -26.96 -25.24
C GLN A 14 41.24 -27.07 -23.74
N GLN A 15 39.94 -27.16 -23.42
CA GLN A 15 39.43 -27.68 -22.15
C GLN A 15 39.68 -29.19 -22.02
N PRO A 16 39.71 -29.72 -20.78
CA PRO A 16 39.16 -31.05 -20.56
C PRO A 16 38.12 -31.10 -19.44
N LEU A 17 37.13 -31.95 -19.71
CA LEU A 17 36.12 -32.50 -18.81
C LEU A 17 36.72 -33.01 -17.50
N ILE A 18 35.98 -32.81 -16.40
CA ILE A 18 36.19 -33.49 -15.12
C ILE A 18 34.98 -34.36 -14.84
N ASP A 19 35.26 -35.66 -14.76
CA ASP A 19 34.39 -36.73 -14.30
C ASP A 19 34.55 -36.93 -12.79
N SER A 20 33.50 -37.42 -12.17
CA SER A 20 33.25 -37.46 -10.73
C SER A 20 33.82 -38.70 -10.03
N GLY A 21 34.42 -38.50 -8.84
CA GLY A 21 34.50 -39.55 -7.81
C GLY A 21 35.86 -39.77 -7.15
N SER A 22 36.09 -39.19 -5.97
CA SER A 22 36.96 -39.80 -4.95
C SER A 22 36.70 -39.21 -3.54
N ASN A 23 36.43 -40.09 -2.57
CA ASN A 23 36.37 -39.81 -1.14
C ASN A 23 37.72 -39.26 -0.62
N GLY A 24 37.72 -37.99 -0.18
CA GLY A 24 38.86 -37.34 0.48
C GLY A 24 38.62 -37.15 1.97
N THR A 25 39.45 -37.78 2.80
CA THR A 25 39.58 -37.55 4.24
C THR A 25 39.87 -36.08 4.57
N LYS A 26 39.08 -35.48 5.47
CA LYS A 26 39.26 -34.11 5.98
C LYS A 26 40.63 -33.93 6.64
N PRO A 27 41.32 -32.79 6.45
CA PRO A 27 42.54 -32.48 7.16
C PRO A 27 42.22 -32.14 8.63
N SER A 28 42.94 -32.77 9.55
CA SER A 28 42.89 -32.48 10.99
C SER A 28 43.30 -31.03 11.26
N SER A 29 42.50 -30.32 12.05
CA SER A 29 42.73 -28.95 12.48
C SER A 29 44.08 -28.80 13.23
N PRO A 30 44.79 -27.66 13.09
CA PRO A 30 46.02 -27.38 13.84
C PRO A 30 45.86 -27.44 15.37
N MET A 31 44.62 -27.37 15.88
CA MET A 31 44.32 -27.44 17.32
C MET A 31 44.50 -28.84 17.93
N ASP A 32 44.61 -29.90 17.14
CA ASP A 32 44.67 -31.28 17.67
C ASP A 32 46.05 -31.72 18.19
N LYS A 33 47.09 -30.92 17.96
CA LYS A 33 48.48 -31.30 18.32
C LYS A 33 49.02 -30.67 19.60
N ASP A 34 48.30 -29.72 20.19
CA ASP A 34 48.76 -29.04 21.42
C ASP A 34 47.66 -29.07 22.52
N PRO A 35 47.75 -29.98 23.49
CA PRO A 35 46.82 -30.04 24.62
C PRO A 35 46.83 -28.77 25.47
N ALA A 36 47.94 -28.03 25.50
CA ALA A 36 48.01 -26.76 26.23
C ALA A 36 47.23 -25.65 25.51
N ALA A 37 47.16 -25.68 24.18
CA ALA A 37 46.32 -24.76 23.40
C ALA A 37 44.83 -25.03 23.64
N LYS A 38 44.41 -26.31 23.71
CA LYS A 38 43.03 -26.68 24.08
C LYS A 38 42.68 -26.22 25.50
N PHE A 39 43.60 -26.38 26.45
CA PHE A 39 43.37 -25.94 27.82
C PHE A 39 43.29 -24.42 27.96
N ARG A 40 44.14 -23.66 27.26
CA ARG A 40 44.06 -22.19 27.21
C ARG A 40 42.77 -21.70 26.56
N PHE A 41 42.33 -22.34 25.48
CA PHE A 41 41.07 -22.03 24.82
C PHE A 41 39.86 -22.29 25.74
N LEU A 42 39.87 -23.39 26.49
CA LEU A 42 38.86 -23.68 27.51
C LEU A 42 38.86 -22.64 28.65
N ILE A 43 40.02 -22.21 29.14
CA ILE A 43 40.11 -21.15 30.15
C ILE A 43 39.54 -19.83 29.61
N SER A 44 39.83 -19.48 28.35
CA SER A 44 39.27 -18.28 27.72
C SER A 44 37.74 -18.35 27.60
N ILE A 45 37.17 -19.50 27.24
CA ILE A 45 35.72 -19.69 27.18
C ILE A 45 35.10 -19.57 28.59
N VAL A 46 35.70 -20.21 29.60
CA VAL A 46 35.20 -20.12 30.98
C VAL A 46 35.29 -18.68 31.51
N GLY A 47 36.36 -17.95 31.19
CA GLY A 47 36.50 -16.54 31.54
C GLY A 47 35.44 -15.64 30.89
N ILE A 48 35.14 -15.87 29.60
CA ILE A 48 34.08 -15.14 28.88
C ILE A 48 32.70 -15.46 29.47
N LEU A 49 32.40 -16.73 29.76
CA LEU A 49 31.14 -17.13 30.37
C LEU A 49 30.98 -16.56 31.79
N PHE A 50 32.06 -16.51 32.57
CA PHE A 50 32.05 -15.90 33.90
C PHE A 50 31.78 -14.38 33.82
N LEU A 51 32.43 -13.68 32.88
CA LEU A 51 32.16 -12.25 32.62
C LEU A 51 30.72 -12.00 32.17
N ALA A 52 30.18 -12.85 31.30
CA ALA A 52 28.79 -12.75 30.85
C ALA A 52 27.80 -13.00 32.02
N CYS A 53 28.06 -13.98 32.88
CA CYS A 53 27.28 -14.19 34.11
C CYS A 53 27.39 -13.00 35.07
N CYS A 54 28.58 -12.43 35.28
CA CYS A 54 28.74 -11.25 36.13
C CYS A 54 27.99 -10.03 35.57
N MET A 55 28.01 -9.83 34.24
CA MET A 55 27.23 -8.75 33.60
C MET A 55 25.72 -8.99 33.72
N TYR A 56 25.27 -10.24 33.59
CA TYR A 56 23.86 -10.61 33.78
C TYR A 56 23.39 -10.34 35.22
N PHE A 57 24.16 -10.77 36.22
CA PHE A 57 23.86 -10.51 37.63
C PHE A 57 23.95 -9.03 38.00
N TRP A 58 24.88 -8.27 37.39
CA TRP A 58 24.98 -6.82 37.58
C TRP A 58 23.75 -6.09 37.03
N ASN A 59 23.22 -6.53 35.88
CA ASN A 59 22.00 -5.95 35.31
C ASN A 59 20.75 -6.26 36.13
N GLU A 60 20.60 -7.48 36.66
CA GLU A 60 19.48 -7.79 37.57
C GLU A 60 19.55 -6.97 38.87
N HIS A 61 20.74 -6.72 39.41
CA HIS A 61 20.87 -5.93 40.63
C HIS A 61 20.62 -4.43 40.43
N MET A 62 20.96 -3.89 39.26
CA MET A 62 20.61 -2.51 38.87
C MET A 62 19.11 -2.35 38.59
N ALA A 63 18.44 -3.39 38.08
CA ALA A 63 16.99 -3.38 37.86
C ALA A 63 16.19 -3.43 39.18
N GLN A 64 16.71 -4.09 40.21
CA GLN A 64 16.05 -4.18 41.53
C GLN A 64 16.30 -2.97 42.46
N SER A 65 17.27 -2.10 42.15
CA SER A 65 17.61 -0.94 42.99
C SER A 65 16.98 0.39 42.53
N PHE A 66 16.23 0.38 41.43
CA PHE A 66 15.48 1.55 40.94
C PHE A 66 14.00 1.59 41.35
N ASP A 67 13.51 0.55 42.00
CA ASP A 67 12.16 0.51 42.57
C ASP A 67 12.28 0.51 44.09
N VAL A 68 11.54 1.38 44.77
CA VAL A 68 11.56 1.61 46.23
C VAL A 68 12.69 2.50 46.78
N GLN A 69 12.71 3.82 46.44
CA GLN A 69 13.07 4.87 47.43
C GLN A 69 12.86 6.37 47.07
N SER A 70 12.02 6.77 46.09
CA SER A 70 11.85 8.22 45.81
C SER A 70 10.42 8.79 45.73
N MET A 71 9.40 8.11 46.25
CA MET A 71 8.07 8.71 46.37
C MET A 71 7.45 8.52 47.75
N GLN A 72 8.05 9.13 48.76
CA GLN A 72 7.35 9.52 49.99
C GLN A 72 8.23 10.48 50.79
N THR A 73 7.97 11.80 50.64
CA THR A 73 7.99 12.85 51.68
C THR A 73 8.23 14.22 51.05
N LYS A 74 7.15 15.00 50.90
CA LYS A 74 7.02 16.44 51.25
C LYS A 74 5.78 17.03 50.56
N SER A 75 4.62 16.74 51.11
CA SER A 75 3.45 17.61 51.00
C SER A 75 3.71 18.86 51.86
N GLY A 76 4.31 19.89 51.26
CA GLY A 76 4.37 21.23 51.82
C GLY A 76 3.39 22.13 51.05
N GLN A 77 2.31 22.54 51.71
CA GLN A 77 1.35 23.52 51.20
C GLN A 77 2.05 24.81 50.78
N ALA A 78 1.91 25.19 49.51
CA ALA A 78 2.12 26.55 49.05
C ALA A 78 0.88 26.99 48.26
N THR A 79 -0.04 27.64 48.96
CA THR A 79 -1.16 28.38 48.37
C THR A 79 -0.61 29.57 47.58
N LYS A 80 -0.55 29.48 46.24
CA LYS A 80 -0.42 30.66 45.38
C LYS A 80 -1.77 31.36 45.30
N LYS A 81 -1.89 32.47 46.02
CA LYS A 81 -2.95 33.47 45.83
C LYS A 81 -2.77 34.13 44.46
N TYR A 82 -3.74 33.98 43.58
CA TYR A 82 -3.94 34.88 42.45
C TYR A 82 -4.54 36.20 42.98
N PRO A 83 -4.03 37.38 42.60
CA PRO A 83 -4.76 38.61 42.85
C PRO A 83 -5.89 38.77 41.83
N ALA A 84 -7.01 39.26 42.33
CA ALA A 84 -8.24 39.49 41.62
C ALA A 84 -8.08 40.46 40.44
N VAL A 85 -8.75 40.13 39.33
CA VAL A 85 -9.01 41.02 38.20
C VAL A 85 -9.98 42.10 38.66
N VAL A 86 -9.54 43.36 38.63
CA VAL A 86 -10.37 44.56 38.81
C VAL A 86 -10.72 45.11 37.42
N THR A 87 -12.02 45.28 37.20
CA THR A 87 -12.63 45.90 36.01
C THR A 87 -12.68 47.44 36.08
N SER A 88 -12.66 48.06 34.89
CA SER A 88 -12.96 49.47 34.52
C SER A 88 -11.87 50.52 34.81
N ALA A 89 -11.55 51.51 33.95
CA ALA A 89 -12.36 52.28 32.99
C ALA A 89 -11.46 52.90 31.86
N PRO A 90 -12.02 53.63 30.85
CA PRO A 90 -11.40 53.84 29.53
C PRO A 90 -10.54 55.11 29.44
N ILE A 91 -9.50 55.09 28.59
CA ILE A 91 -8.71 56.27 28.24
C ILE A 91 -8.65 56.42 26.72
N GLN A 92 -8.96 57.65 26.29
CA GLN A 92 -9.05 58.14 24.92
C GLN A 92 -7.69 58.15 24.19
N SER A 93 -7.70 57.78 22.91
CA SER A 93 -6.58 57.97 21.97
C SER A 93 -6.62 59.37 21.35
N PRO A 94 -5.49 60.09 21.23
CA PRO A 94 -5.39 61.29 20.40
C PRO A 94 -5.13 60.93 18.92
N PRO A 95 -5.46 61.82 17.97
CA PRO A 95 -5.33 61.56 16.54
C PRO A 95 -3.90 61.84 16.07
N VAL A 96 -3.41 61.05 15.12
CA VAL A 96 -2.16 61.35 14.39
C VAL A 96 -2.49 61.55 12.93
N GLU A 97 -2.21 62.76 12.46
CA GLU A 97 -2.32 63.25 11.09
C GLU A 97 -1.31 62.58 10.15
N ALA A 98 -1.75 62.33 8.92
CA ALA A 98 -0.89 61.94 7.80
C ALA A 98 -0.22 63.18 7.17
N PRO A 99 1.07 63.12 6.76
CA PRO A 99 1.65 64.15 5.92
C PRO A 99 1.63 63.79 4.42
N SER A 100 1.21 64.79 3.64
CA SER A 100 1.23 64.92 2.18
C SER A 100 2.65 64.94 1.58
N PRO A 101 2.82 64.60 0.28
CA PRO A 101 4.13 64.47 -0.37
C PRO A 101 4.76 65.81 -0.75
N LYS A 102 6.10 65.84 -0.83
CA LYS A 102 6.90 66.93 -1.42
C LYS A 102 7.64 66.44 -2.66
N GLU A 103 7.56 67.24 -3.72
CA GLU A 103 8.44 67.25 -4.89
C GLU A 103 9.92 67.40 -4.51
N ALA A 104 10.84 66.79 -5.27
CA ALA A 104 11.73 67.51 -6.17
C ALA A 104 12.86 66.62 -6.77
N THR A 105 13.06 66.82 -8.08
CA THR A 105 14.32 66.90 -8.87
C THR A 105 15.14 65.65 -9.26
N GLU A 106 15.38 65.60 -10.58
CA GLU A 106 16.25 64.74 -11.41
C GLU A 106 17.75 64.84 -11.06
N PRO A 107 18.56 63.90 -11.59
CA PRO A 107 19.45 64.31 -12.69
C PRO A 107 19.64 63.30 -13.85
N ASP A 108 19.75 63.88 -15.05
CA ASP A 108 20.42 63.52 -16.32
C ASP A 108 21.68 62.61 -16.22
N ILE A 109 22.01 61.58 -17.05
CA ILE A 109 22.28 61.38 -18.52
C ILE A 109 23.41 60.27 -18.59
N PRO A 110 23.81 59.55 -19.69
CA PRO A 110 23.29 59.27 -21.06
C PRO A 110 23.36 57.79 -21.57
N SER A 111 22.80 57.55 -22.80
CA SER A 111 23.33 56.75 -23.96
C SER A 111 23.57 55.23 -23.78
N GLU A 112 23.23 54.26 -24.66
CA GLU A 112 23.06 54.19 -26.13
C GLU A 112 22.42 52.83 -26.58
N SER A 113 21.60 52.85 -27.65
CA SER A 113 21.36 51.81 -28.70
C SER A 113 20.53 50.52 -28.43
N PRO A 114 19.99 49.81 -29.46
CA PRO A 114 19.20 50.22 -30.64
C PRO A 114 17.87 49.37 -30.78
N PRO A 115 17.03 49.56 -31.83
CA PRO A 115 15.63 49.10 -31.83
C PRO A 115 15.44 47.70 -32.41
N ILE A 116 14.51 46.91 -31.83
CA ILE A 116 13.98 45.68 -32.43
C ILE A 116 12.46 45.75 -32.49
N ALA A 117 11.96 45.26 -33.62
CA ALA A 117 10.62 45.37 -34.17
C ALA A 117 9.52 44.69 -33.34
N ALA A 118 8.31 45.26 -33.39
CA ALA A 118 7.04 44.55 -33.27
C ALA A 118 6.81 43.68 -34.54
N PRO A 119 5.84 42.74 -34.63
CA PRO A 119 4.61 42.64 -33.81
C PRO A 119 4.10 41.19 -33.51
N VAL A 120 2.90 41.13 -32.90
CA VAL A 120 1.80 40.16 -33.13
C VAL A 120 1.36 39.29 -31.93
N GLU A 121 0.09 39.56 -31.55
CA GLU A 121 -0.98 38.74 -30.93
C GLU A 121 -0.73 37.89 -29.68
N SER A 122 -1.27 38.39 -28.56
CA SER A 122 -1.58 37.62 -27.37
C SER A 122 -2.85 36.79 -27.57
N VAL A 123 -2.72 35.46 -27.54
CA VAL A 123 -3.81 34.50 -27.42
C VAL A 123 -4.41 34.61 -26.01
N LYS A 124 -5.73 34.83 -25.96
CA LYS A 124 -6.55 34.80 -24.75
C LYS A 124 -6.61 33.37 -24.19
N GLU A 125 -6.09 33.20 -23.00
CA GLU A 125 -6.30 32.05 -22.14
C GLU A 125 -7.79 32.01 -21.74
N THR A 126 -8.46 30.90 -22.02
CA THR A 126 -9.86 30.65 -21.68
C THR A 126 -9.92 29.91 -20.35
N GLN A 127 -10.54 30.53 -19.34
CA GLN A 127 -10.90 29.88 -18.08
C GLN A 127 -12.02 28.84 -18.31
N PRO A 128 -12.02 27.71 -17.59
CA PRO A 128 -13.14 26.77 -17.61
C PRO A 128 -14.33 27.32 -16.80
N PRO A 129 -15.59 26.95 -17.16
CA PRO A 129 -16.78 27.54 -16.56
C PRO A 129 -17.05 26.99 -15.15
N ALA A 130 -17.40 27.91 -14.25
CA ALA A 130 -17.92 27.63 -12.92
C ALA A 130 -19.32 26.98 -13.00
N LEU A 131 -19.54 25.93 -12.21
CA LEU A 131 -20.87 25.39 -11.94
C LEU A 131 -21.66 26.38 -11.07
N GLU A 132 -22.81 26.82 -11.56
CA GLU A 132 -23.81 27.56 -10.80
C GLU A 132 -24.58 26.60 -9.88
N THR A 133 -24.49 26.81 -8.57
CA THR A 133 -25.44 26.26 -7.59
C THR A 133 -26.43 27.35 -7.22
N GLU A 134 -27.67 27.24 -7.68
CA GLU A 134 -28.78 28.07 -7.21
C GLU A 134 -29.20 27.65 -5.78
N ALA A 135 -29.21 28.62 -4.87
CA ALA A 135 -29.87 28.53 -3.58
C ALA A 135 -31.30 29.10 -3.69
N PRO A 136 -32.29 28.57 -2.96
CA PRO A 136 -33.52 29.31 -2.70
C PRO A 136 -33.62 29.75 -1.23
N ASN A 137 -33.75 31.07 -1.04
CA ASN A 137 -34.37 31.68 0.13
C ASN A 137 -35.86 31.93 -0.22
N ASP A 138 -36.80 31.49 0.62
CA ASP A 138 -37.62 32.41 1.42
C ASP A 138 -38.73 31.73 2.27
N THR A 139 -38.63 32.01 3.57
CA THR A 139 -39.65 32.39 4.57
C THR A 139 -41.12 31.88 4.59
N ILE A 140 -41.43 31.21 5.73
CA ILE A 140 -42.56 31.39 6.71
C ILE A 140 -44.01 31.02 6.30
N ASP A 141 -44.61 30.02 6.97
CA ASP A 141 -45.77 30.22 7.87
C ASP A 141 -46.06 29.06 8.85
N LYS A 142 -46.58 29.42 10.03
CA LYS A 142 -46.96 28.54 11.17
C LYS A 142 -48.40 28.00 11.03
N ALA A 143 -48.63 26.73 11.40
CA ALA A 143 -49.84 26.19 12.09
C ALA A 143 -49.71 24.65 12.22
N THR A 144 -49.47 24.09 13.42
CA THR A 144 -50.44 23.41 14.33
C THR A 144 -51.15 22.16 13.79
N ASP A 145 -51.07 21.12 14.63
CA ASP A 145 -51.93 19.94 14.79
C ASP A 145 -51.62 18.64 14.01
N ALA A 146 -51.11 17.66 14.76
CA ALA A 146 -51.32 16.21 14.58
C ALA A 146 -52.79 15.85 14.91
N PRO A 147 -53.32 14.62 14.68
CA PRO A 147 -52.61 13.36 14.42
C PRO A 147 -53.27 12.34 13.44
N ALA A 148 -52.54 11.24 13.25
CA ALA A 148 -53.00 9.85 13.07
C ALA A 148 -53.32 9.28 11.68
N LEU A 149 -52.84 8.03 11.56
CA LEU A 149 -53.33 6.86 10.81
C LEU A 149 -52.73 6.51 9.43
N GLU A 150 -52.44 5.21 9.37
CA GLU A 150 -52.49 4.28 8.25
C GLU A 150 -51.24 4.06 7.37
N THR A 151 -50.60 2.94 7.70
CA THR A 151 -50.03 1.95 6.79
C THR A 151 -50.80 1.81 5.48
N GLU A 152 -50.16 2.08 4.35
CA GLU A 152 -50.31 1.32 3.10
C GLU A 152 -49.00 1.36 2.29
N ALA A 153 -48.63 0.21 1.75
CA ALA A 153 -47.64 0.08 0.68
C ALA A 153 -48.13 0.77 -0.59
N PRO A 154 -47.24 1.10 -1.54
CA PRO A 154 -47.45 0.45 -2.85
C PRO A 154 -46.19 0.11 -3.66
N ASN A 155 -46.42 -0.92 -4.45
CA ASN A 155 -45.80 -1.33 -5.71
C ASN A 155 -45.16 -0.22 -6.57
N ASN A 156 -43.94 -0.55 -7.03
CA ASN A 156 -43.57 -0.74 -8.43
C ASN A 156 -43.85 0.41 -9.42
N THR A 157 -42.81 1.19 -9.72
CA THR A 157 -42.64 1.85 -11.02
C THR A 157 -41.18 1.79 -11.44
N THR A 158 -40.98 1.17 -12.61
CA THR A 158 -39.82 1.22 -13.48
C THR A 158 -39.36 2.66 -13.74
N ASP A 159 -38.09 2.95 -13.49
CA ASP A 159 -37.39 4.04 -14.14
C ASP A 159 -36.00 3.58 -14.61
N LYS A 160 -35.73 3.87 -15.88
CA LYS A 160 -34.48 3.63 -16.60
C LYS A 160 -33.40 4.54 -16.02
N ALA A 161 -32.39 3.97 -15.38
CA ALA A 161 -31.13 4.64 -15.10
C ALA A 161 -30.12 4.27 -16.19
N SER A 162 -29.49 5.30 -16.75
CA SER A 162 -28.39 5.25 -17.69
C SER A 162 -27.18 4.53 -17.10
N GLU A 163 -26.64 3.57 -17.83
CA GLU A 163 -25.42 2.83 -17.54
C GLU A 163 -24.20 3.77 -17.53
N ALA A 164 -23.44 3.74 -16.43
CA ALA A 164 -22.05 4.17 -16.39
C ALA A 164 -21.17 2.97 -16.81
N PRO A 165 -20.03 3.18 -17.49
CA PRO A 165 -19.22 2.07 -18.00
C PRO A 165 -18.61 1.29 -16.84
N ALA A 166 -18.93 0.00 -16.78
CA ALA A 166 -18.26 -0.96 -15.92
C ALA A 166 -16.82 -1.15 -16.41
N LEU A 167 -15.85 -1.03 -15.50
CA LEU A 167 -14.52 -1.61 -15.67
C LEU A 167 -14.69 -3.13 -15.67
N GLU A 168 -14.62 -3.76 -16.84
CA GLU A 168 -14.52 -5.22 -16.94
C GLU A 168 -13.15 -5.65 -16.40
N THR A 169 -13.14 -6.16 -15.18
CA THR A 169 -12.04 -6.98 -14.68
C THR A 169 -12.22 -8.39 -15.21
N GLU A 170 -11.56 -8.73 -16.33
CA GLU A 170 -11.45 -10.12 -16.75
C GLU A 170 -10.67 -10.91 -15.69
N ALA A 171 -11.40 -11.69 -14.90
CA ALA A 171 -10.83 -12.68 -14.03
C ALA A 171 -10.24 -13.81 -14.88
N LEU A 172 -8.91 -13.92 -14.92
CA LEU A 172 -8.20 -15.08 -15.44
C LEU A 172 -8.70 -16.35 -14.71
N ASN A 173 -9.61 -17.08 -15.33
CA ASN A 173 -10.07 -18.39 -14.87
C ASN A 173 -8.99 -19.43 -15.20
N ASN A 174 -8.10 -19.70 -14.24
CA ASN A 174 -7.20 -20.85 -14.31
C ASN A 174 -8.00 -22.15 -14.10
N THR A 175 -8.24 -22.88 -15.19
CA THR A 175 -8.76 -24.25 -15.18
C THR A 175 -7.65 -25.20 -14.75
N ILE A 176 -7.74 -25.75 -13.52
CA ILE A 176 -6.87 -26.82 -13.04
C ILE A 176 -7.64 -28.14 -13.16
N ASP A 177 -7.32 -28.94 -14.16
CA ASP A 177 -7.81 -30.32 -14.26
C ASP A 177 -6.84 -31.31 -13.60
N LYS A 178 -7.45 -32.20 -12.80
CA LYS A 178 -6.82 -33.26 -11.99
C LYS A 178 -6.19 -34.35 -12.86
N ALA A 179 -4.95 -34.70 -12.57
CA ALA A 179 -4.39 -36.01 -12.92
C ALA A 179 -3.70 -36.63 -11.69
N THR A 180 -4.26 -37.70 -11.15
CA THR A 180 -3.55 -38.70 -10.35
C THR A 180 -4.42 -39.94 -10.17
N GLU A 181 -4.06 -41.04 -10.84
CA GLU A 181 -4.13 -42.39 -10.29
C GLU A 181 -3.23 -43.34 -11.13
N ALA A 182 -2.53 -44.24 -10.43
CA ALA A 182 -1.48 -45.12 -10.93
C ALA A 182 -2.00 -46.59 -11.03
N PRO A 183 -1.23 -47.58 -11.54
CA PRO A 183 -1.69 -48.45 -12.63
C PRO A 183 -2.13 -49.86 -12.21
N ALA A 184 -2.96 -50.49 -13.04
CA ALA A 184 -3.14 -51.95 -13.06
C ALA A 184 -3.20 -52.47 -14.51
N GLU A 185 -2.55 -53.61 -14.72
CA GLU A 185 -2.29 -54.28 -16.00
C GLU A 185 -3.54 -54.83 -16.71
N ALA A 186 -3.56 -54.73 -18.05
CA ALA A 186 -3.71 -55.85 -19.02
C ALA A 186 -4.62 -55.57 -20.25
N SER A 187 -3.97 -55.57 -21.43
CA SER A 187 -4.42 -56.11 -22.74
C SER A 187 -5.53 -55.41 -23.56
N PRO A 188 -5.52 -55.61 -24.91
CA PRO A 188 -5.63 -54.50 -25.86
C PRO A 188 -6.92 -54.46 -26.69
N ALA A 189 -7.05 -53.34 -27.41
CA ALA A 189 -7.92 -53.07 -28.56
C ALA A 189 -9.36 -52.62 -28.24
N THR A 190 -9.60 -51.34 -28.46
CA THR A 190 -10.64 -50.87 -29.41
C THR A 190 -10.39 -49.41 -29.75
N GLU A 191 -10.44 -49.11 -31.06
CA GLU A 191 -10.52 -47.77 -31.63
C GLU A 191 -11.66 -46.97 -30.98
N THR A 192 -11.37 -45.75 -30.56
CA THR A 192 -12.39 -44.73 -30.29
C THR A 192 -11.90 -43.39 -30.82
N ASP A 193 -12.70 -42.87 -31.76
CA ASP A 193 -12.61 -41.55 -32.39
C ASP A 193 -12.42 -40.44 -31.36
N SER A 194 -11.31 -39.70 -31.49
CA SER A 194 -11.13 -38.40 -30.88
C SER A 194 -11.80 -37.34 -31.76
N LEU A 195 -12.95 -36.83 -31.33
CA LEU A 195 -13.50 -35.57 -31.84
C LEU A 195 -12.63 -34.43 -31.34
N ALA A 196 -11.62 -34.08 -32.14
CA ALA A 196 -11.03 -32.76 -32.10
C ALA A 196 -12.04 -31.80 -32.75
N GLU A 197 -12.64 -30.91 -31.97
CA GLU A 197 -13.26 -29.71 -32.51
C GLU A 197 -12.13 -28.82 -33.06
N GLU A 198 -11.75 -29.05 -34.32
CA GLU A 198 -11.13 -28.01 -35.13
C GLU A 198 -12.11 -26.85 -35.20
N SER A 199 -11.85 -25.76 -34.47
CA SER A 199 -12.50 -24.49 -34.75
C SER A 199 -12.09 -24.11 -36.16
N SER A 200 -13.00 -24.36 -37.11
CA SER A 200 -12.78 -23.98 -38.50
C SER A 200 -12.81 -22.46 -38.53
N ALA A 201 -11.64 -21.84 -38.39
CA ALA A 201 -11.41 -20.45 -38.76
C ALA A 201 -11.75 -20.34 -40.24
N THR A 202 -13.02 -20.06 -40.52
CA THR A 202 -13.51 -19.72 -41.85
C THR A 202 -12.61 -18.59 -42.32
N LYS A 203 -11.75 -18.86 -43.30
CA LYS A 203 -10.96 -17.83 -43.98
C LYS A 203 -11.95 -16.79 -44.50
N SER A 204 -12.15 -15.73 -43.72
CA SER A 204 -12.93 -14.58 -44.14
C SER A 204 -12.21 -14.02 -45.35
N THR A 205 -12.91 -13.96 -46.47
CA THR A 205 -12.42 -13.26 -47.66
C THR A 205 -12.08 -11.82 -47.23
N PRO A 206 -10.90 -11.29 -47.58
CA PRO A 206 -10.52 -9.92 -47.24
C PRO A 206 -11.62 -8.97 -47.68
N ILE A 207 -12.22 -8.26 -46.73
CA ILE A 207 -13.20 -7.22 -47.04
C ILE A 207 -12.38 -6.06 -47.62
N GLU A 208 -12.56 -5.74 -48.90
CA GLU A 208 -11.90 -4.60 -49.52
C GLU A 208 -12.28 -3.31 -48.76
N SER A 209 -11.27 -2.60 -48.26
CA SER A 209 -11.40 -1.27 -47.66
C SER A 209 -12.06 -0.32 -48.66
N ASP A 210 -13.13 0.36 -48.26
CA ASP A 210 -13.75 1.42 -49.05
C ASP A 210 -13.02 2.79 -48.88
N GLY A 211 -11.84 2.78 -48.27
CA GLY A 211 -11.01 3.95 -47.98
C GLY A 211 -11.50 4.79 -46.80
N THR A 212 -12.66 4.49 -46.22
CA THR A 212 -13.18 5.24 -45.07
C THR A 212 -12.41 4.93 -43.78
N CYS A 213 -11.95 3.68 -43.62
CA CYS A 213 -11.13 3.29 -42.48
C CYS A 213 -9.75 3.93 -42.51
N ASP A 214 -9.12 4.10 -43.67
CA ASP A 214 -7.79 4.72 -43.74
C ASP A 214 -7.81 6.14 -43.18
N ALA A 215 -8.78 6.97 -43.61
CA ALA A 215 -8.90 8.34 -43.12
C ALA A 215 -9.25 8.43 -41.61
N LEU A 216 -10.05 7.49 -41.11
CA LEU A 216 -10.40 7.41 -39.69
C LEU A 216 -9.16 7.01 -38.86
N CYS A 217 -8.48 5.94 -39.27
CA CYS A 217 -7.32 5.40 -38.58
C CYS A 217 -6.13 6.34 -38.64
N ASP A 218 -5.87 7.01 -39.76
CA ASP A 218 -4.82 8.04 -39.87
C ASP A 218 -5.08 9.18 -38.85
N LYS A 219 -6.30 9.71 -38.80
CA LYS A 219 -6.64 10.79 -37.88
C LYS A 219 -6.53 10.37 -36.41
N ARG A 220 -6.97 9.15 -36.09
CA ARG A 220 -6.87 8.60 -34.73
C ARG A 220 -5.42 8.32 -34.33
N GLU A 221 -4.63 7.75 -35.25
CA GLU A 221 -3.19 7.52 -35.06
C GLU A 221 -2.45 8.84 -34.81
N GLU A 222 -2.69 9.86 -35.63
CA GLU A 222 -2.14 11.21 -35.45
C GLU A 222 -2.53 11.80 -34.09
N ALA A 223 -3.81 11.70 -33.70
CA ALA A 223 -4.29 12.20 -32.41
C ALA A 223 -3.65 11.46 -31.22
N ARG A 224 -3.50 10.13 -31.32
CA ARG A 224 -2.84 9.31 -30.29
C ARG A 224 -1.35 9.67 -30.18
N ILE A 225 -0.64 9.78 -31.31
CA ILE A 225 0.77 10.21 -31.35
C ILE A 225 0.91 11.61 -30.75
N SER A 226 0.00 12.53 -31.08
CA SER A 226 0.00 13.87 -30.52
C SER A 226 -0.28 13.89 -29.01
N LYS A 227 -1.15 13.00 -28.50
CA LYS A 227 -1.50 12.92 -27.07
C LYS A 227 -0.35 12.41 -26.21
N PHE A 228 0.39 11.40 -26.68
CA PHE A 228 1.45 10.74 -25.90
C PHE A 228 2.87 11.22 -26.25
N GLY A 229 3.08 11.84 -27.42
CA GLY A 229 4.40 12.27 -27.91
C GLY A 229 5.13 11.22 -28.75
N GLY A 230 4.41 10.19 -29.22
CA GLY A 230 4.95 9.05 -29.97
C GLY A 230 3.93 7.92 -30.13
N ASP A 231 4.27 6.93 -30.94
CA ASP A 231 3.39 5.80 -31.20
C ASP A 231 3.52 4.71 -30.12
N LEU A 232 2.48 4.53 -29.31
CA LEU A 232 2.39 3.45 -28.30
C LEU A 232 2.40 2.02 -28.88
N LEU A 233 2.14 1.83 -30.18
CA LEU A 233 2.28 0.53 -30.85
C LEU A 233 3.74 0.25 -31.28
N ASN A 234 4.60 1.28 -31.25
CA ASN A 234 6.01 1.19 -31.61
C ASN A 234 6.88 1.16 -30.35
N VAL A 235 7.46 -0.01 -30.05
CA VAL A 235 8.35 -0.21 -28.89
C VAL A 235 9.45 0.86 -28.82
N THR A 236 10.05 1.24 -29.95
CA THR A 236 11.14 2.22 -29.97
C THR A 236 10.68 3.60 -29.49
N ASP A 237 9.47 4.01 -29.89
CA ASP A 237 8.87 5.25 -29.42
C ASP A 237 8.50 5.18 -27.94
N VAL A 238 7.90 4.09 -27.48
CA VAL A 238 7.60 3.88 -26.05
C VAL A 238 8.86 4.05 -25.19
N VAL A 239 9.96 3.42 -25.57
CA VAL A 239 11.23 3.56 -24.83
C VAL A 239 11.80 4.97 -24.92
N ARG A 240 11.76 5.61 -26.10
CA ARG A 240 12.22 6.99 -26.27
C ARG A 240 11.45 7.94 -25.35
N MET A 241 10.12 7.85 -25.34
CA MET A 241 9.25 8.68 -24.52
C MET A 241 9.50 8.45 -23.03
N ALA A 242 9.58 7.20 -22.59
CA ALA A 242 9.86 6.85 -21.21
C ALA A 242 11.24 7.36 -20.75
N LYS A 243 12.28 7.21 -21.58
CA LYS A 243 13.64 7.71 -21.30
C LYS A 243 13.66 9.24 -21.19
N GLN A 244 12.99 9.94 -22.09
CA GLN A 244 12.88 11.39 -22.03
C GLN A 244 12.18 11.84 -20.74
N ALA A 245 11.01 11.28 -20.43
CA ALA A 245 10.27 11.61 -19.21
C ALA A 245 11.06 11.28 -17.94
N LYS A 246 11.82 10.18 -17.94
CA LYS A 246 12.74 9.81 -16.85
C LYS A 246 13.84 10.85 -16.66
N ASP A 247 14.49 11.28 -17.75
CA ASP A 247 15.56 12.27 -17.68
C ASP A 247 15.05 13.63 -17.19
N GLU A 248 13.84 14.03 -17.61
CA GLU A 248 13.15 15.21 -17.11
C GLU A 248 12.82 15.09 -15.61
N ALA A 249 12.28 13.95 -15.16
CA ALA A 249 12.01 13.72 -13.74
C ALA A 249 13.28 13.78 -12.89
N ILE A 250 14.39 13.17 -13.36
CA ILE A 250 15.69 13.24 -12.69
C ILE A 250 16.23 14.68 -12.66
N ALA A 251 16.05 15.44 -13.75
CA ALA A 251 16.46 16.85 -13.79
C ALA A 251 15.69 17.69 -12.76
N ASN A 252 14.38 17.48 -12.64
CA ASN A 252 13.55 18.14 -11.63
C ASN A 252 14.00 17.78 -10.20
N ILE A 253 14.31 16.50 -9.93
CA ILE A 253 14.84 16.10 -8.62
C ILE A 253 16.22 16.73 -8.38
N ARG A 254 17.10 16.79 -9.39
CA ARG A 254 18.40 17.46 -9.30
C ARG A 254 18.26 18.93 -8.93
N GLU A 255 17.29 19.64 -9.49
CA GLU A 255 17.00 21.04 -9.14
C GLU A 255 16.65 21.18 -7.65
N LEU A 256 15.81 20.28 -7.13
CA LEU A 256 15.37 20.31 -5.73
C LEU A 256 16.50 20.05 -4.71
N TYR A 257 17.53 19.30 -5.10
CA TYR A 257 18.69 18.95 -4.25
C TYR A 257 19.98 19.68 -4.65
N GLY A 258 19.94 20.51 -5.68
CA GLY A 258 21.08 21.27 -6.22
C GLY A 258 22.33 20.42 -6.41
N THR A 259 23.47 20.97 -5.98
CA THR A 259 24.79 20.31 -6.09
C THR A 259 24.95 19.07 -5.21
N TYR A 260 24.02 18.79 -4.29
CA TYR A 260 24.11 17.65 -3.37
C TYR A 260 23.44 16.39 -3.92
N PHE A 261 22.74 16.48 -5.06
CA PHE A 261 22.01 15.34 -5.62
C PHE A 261 22.91 14.11 -5.80
N ASP A 262 24.07 14.27 -6.43
CA ASP A 262 24.94 13.13 -6.75
C ASP A 262 25.49 12.48 -5.47
N ASP A 263 25.87 13.27 -4.47
CA ASP A 263 26.35 12.75 -3.18
C ASP A 263 25.27 11.94 -2.45
N ILE A 264 24.01 12.40 -2.51
CA ILE A 264 22.90 11.79 -1.76
C ILE A 264 22.36 10.54 -2.46
N PHE A 265 22.24 10.59 -3.79
CA PHE A 265 21.48 9.59 -4.55
C PHE A 265 22.31 8.72 -5.47
N VAL A 266 23.52 9.13 -5.88
CA VAL A 266 24.31 8.41 -6.88
C VAL A 266 25.41 7.59 -6.20
N LYS A 267 25.51 6.31 -6.55
CA LYS A 267 26.61 5.46 -6.08
C LYS A 267 27.90 5.86 -6.78
N SER A 268 29.03 5.74 -6.08
CA SER A 268 30.33 5.93 -6.72
C SER A 268 30.49 4.91 -7.85
N ALA A 269 31.09 5.31 -8.98
CA ALA A 269 31.26 4.43 -10.14
C ALA A 269 32.02 3.12 -9.81
N SER A 270 32.83 3.13 -8.74
CA SER A 270 33.55 1.96 -8.22
C SER A 270 32.68 0.96 -7.46
N GLU A 271 31.52 1.36 -6.95
CA GLU A 271 30.71 0.53 -6.04
C GLU A 271 29.72 -0.39 -6.78
N ALA A 272 29.14 0.08 -7.89
CA ALA A 272 28.17 -0.72 -8.62
C ALA A 272 28.02 -0.23 -10.09
N PRO A 273 28.68 -0.86 -11.08
CA PRO A 273 28.63 -0.42 -12.46
C PRO A 273 27.23 -0.51 -13.10
N ARG A 274 26.31 -1.27 -12.50
CA ARG A 274 24.91 -1.41 -12.97
C ARG A 274 23.88 -0.71 -12.08
N GLU A 275 24.19 -0.45 -10.81
CA GLU A 275 23.25 0.22 -9.91
C GLU A 275 23.67 1.67 -9.74
N ARG A 276 23.08 2.57 -10.53
CA ARG A 276 23.47 3.99 -10.47
C ARG A 276 23.02 4.67 -9.19
N TYR A 277 21.86 4.30 -8.66
CA TYR A 277 21.22 5.03 -7.56
C TYR A 277 21.21 4.23 -6.23
N ILE A 278 21.21 4.97 -5.12
CA ILE A 278 21.11 4.48 -3.74
C ILE A 278 19.63 4.29 -3.37
N GLY A 279 19.34 3.26 -2.59
CA GLY A 279 18.07 3.12 -1.85
C GLY A 279 17.42 1.75 -1.95
N LEU A 280 17.29 1.18 -3.15
CA LEU A 280 16.84 -0.20 -3.32
C LEU A 280 18.02 -1.18 -3.26
N LYS A 281 17.95 -2.13 -2.34
CA LYS A 281 18.92 -3.23 -2.20
C LYS A 281 18.24 -4.56 -2.44
N PRO A 282 18.58 -5.30 -3.50
CA PRO A 282 17.97 -6.59 -3.75
C PRO A 282 18.31 -7.58 -2.62
N ILE A 283 17.31 -8.34 -2.14
CA ILE A 283 17.53 -9.40 -1.15
C ILE A 283 18.35 -10.54 -1.78
N ASP A 284 18.00 -10.94 -3.00
CA ASP A 284 18.83 -11.80 -3.85
C ASP A 284 19.39 -10.95 -5.00
N LYS A 285 20.72 -10.88 -5.11
CA LYS A 285 21.41 -9.99 -6.05
C LYS A 285 21.12 -10.29 -7.52
N GLU A 286 20.70 -11.49 -7.85
CA GLU A 286 20.45 -11.92 -9.23
C GLU A 286 18.95 -12.00 -9.50
N LYS A 287 18.22 -12.76 -8.67
CA LYS A 287 16.81 -13.07 -8.88
C LYS A 287 15.89 -11.87 -8.62
N SER A 288 16.14 -11.07 -7.58
CA SER A 288 15.24 -9.94 -7.28
C SER A 288 15.23 -8.89 -8.41
N PRO A 289 16.39 -8.40 -8.91
CA PRO A 289 16.39 -7.46 -10.04
C PRO A 289 15.82 -8.06 -11.31
N TYR A 290 16.16 -9.32 -11.62
CA TYR A 290 15.61 -10.02 -12.79
C TYR A 290 14.07 -10.04 -12.78
N ARG A 291 13.48 -10.48 -11.68
CA ARG A 291 12.01 -10.55 -11.55
C ARG A 291 11.35 -9.18 -11.54
N LEU A 292 11.98 -8.17 -10.95
CA LEU A 292 11.46 -6.81 -11.01
C LEU A 292 11.40 -6.34 -12.47
N ARG A 293 12.49 -6.49 -13.22
CA ARG A 293 12.50 -6.14 -14.65
C ARG A 293 11.48 -6.95 -15.44
N ARG A 294 11.35 -8.26 -15.19
CA ARG A 294 10.32 -9.10 -15.80
C ARG A 294 8.91 -8.55 -15.59
N LYS A 295 8.56 -8.18 -14.35
CA LYS A 295 7.26 -7.58 -14.01
C LYS A 295 7.05 -6.22 -14.67
N LEU A 296 8.09 -5.38 -14.74
CA LEU A 296 8.04 -4.10 -15.46
C LEU A 296 7.81 -4.31 -16.97
N LYS A 297 8.49 -5.30 -17.58
CA LYS A 297 8.26 -5.67 -18.98
C LYS A 297 6.83 -6.12 -19.22
N LEU A 298 6.31 -7.02 -18.39
CA LEU A 298 4.92 -7.47 -18.45
C LEU A 298 3.95 -6.29 -18.47
N LYS A 299 4.15 -5.29 -17.60
CA LYS A 299 3.25 -4.14 -17.56
C LYS A 299 3.26 -3.34 -18.86
N VAL A 300 4.44 -3.02 -19.36
CA VAL A 300 4.59 -2.23 -20.58
C VAL A 300 4.00 -2.98 -21.78
N LEU A 301 4.31 -4.29 -21.91
CA LEU A 301 3.81 -5.10 -23.00
C LEU A 301 2.29 -5.30 -22.95
N ARG A 302 1.69 -5.48 -21.76
CA ARG A 302 0.22 -5.52 -21.60
C ARG A 302 -0.44 -4.21 -22.01
N ALA A 303 0.13 -3.07 -21.63
CA ALA A 303 -0.41 -1.78 -22.06
C ALA A 303 -0.32 -1.60 -23.59
N MET A 304 0.75 -2.11 -24.22
CA MET A 304 0.86 -2.11 -25.69
C MET A 304 -0.16 -3.06 -26.36
N GLU A 305 -0.45 -4.21 -25.73
CA GLU A 305 -1.51 -5.11 -26.20
C GLU A 305 -2.89 -4.46 -26.08
N GLU A 306 -3.18 -3.82 -24.96
CA GLU A 306 -4.43 -3.07 -24.75
C GLU A 306 -4.63 -1.96 -25.79
N VAL A 307 -3.55 -1.24 -26.15
CA VAL A 307 -3.59 -0.29 -27.28
C VAL A 307 -3.96 -1.04 -28.56
N ARG A 308 -3.33 -2.18 -28.85
CA ARG A 308 -3.63 -2.95 -30.06
C ARG A 308 -5.07 -3.42 -30.10
N GLU A 309 -5.59 -3.95 -29.00
CA GLU A 309 -6.98 -4.43 -28.90
C GLU A 309 -7.98 -3.28 -29.08
N THR A 310 -7.75 -2.15 -28.39
CA THR A 310 -8.56 -0.94 -28.55
C THR A 310 -8.54 -0.44 -30.00
N GLU A 311 -7.37 -0.43 -30.65
CA GLU A 311 -7.22 0.03 -32.03
C GLU A 311 -7.74 -0.99 -33.07
N SER A 312 -7.93 -2.25 -32.71
CA SER A 312 -8.42 -3.29 -33.63
C SER A 312 -9.95 -3.23 -33.86
N ASN A 313 -10.67 -2.42 -33.08
CA ASN A 313 -12.12 -2.29 -33.19
C ASN A 313 -12.63 -0.86 -32.96
N VAL A 314 -12.11 0.09 -33.75
CA VAL A 314 -12.51 1.50 -33.67
C VAL A 314 -13.61 1.77 -34.70
N LEU A 315 -14.85 1.90 -34.22
CA LEU A 315 -16.00 2.28 -35.06
C LEU A 315 -16.10 1.42 -36.34
N GLY A 316 -15.96 0.10 -36.21
CA GLY A 316 -16.02 -0.85 -37.33
C GLY A 316 -14.74 -0.96 -38.19
N CYS A 317 -13.67 -0.25 -37.81
CA CYS A 317 -12.35 -0.36 -38.42
C CYS A 317 -11.36 -1.07 -37.49
N ASP A 318 -10.53 -1.93 -38.07
CA ASP A 318 -9.29 -2.39 -37.46
C ASP A 318 -8.19 -1.42 -37.89
N CYS A 319 -7.80 -0.52 -36.99
CA CYS A 319 -6.77 0.50 -37.26
C CYS A 319 -5.34 -0.04 -37.14
N VAL A 320 -5.16 -1.24 -36.62
CA VAL A 320 -3.86 -1.93 -36.60
C VAL A 320 -3.57 -2.52 -37.98
N GLN A 321 -4.57 -3.15 -38.59
CA GLN A 321 -4.47 -3.78 -39.92
C GLN A 321 -4.96 -2.87 -41.06
N ARG A 322 -5.61 -1.75 -40.74
CA ARG A 322 -6.27 -0.83 -41.68
C ARG A 322 -7.33 -1.52 -42.53
N GLN A 323 -8.22 -2.28 -41.88
CA GLN A 323 -9.29 -3.05 -42.53
C GLN A 323 -10.66 -2.70 -41.96
N GLY A 324 -11.72 -3.14 -42.63
CA GLY A 324 -13.11 -2.97 -42.17
C GLY A 324 -13.86 -1.84 -42.88
N LYS A 325 -14.90 -1.33 -42.21
CA LYS A 325 -15.73 -0.24 -42.72
C LYS A 325 -16.14 0.69 -41.59
N ALA A 326 -15.84 1.97 -41.72
CA ALA A 326 -16.15 2.96 -40.70
C ALA A 326 -17.67 3.08 -40.48
N THR A 327 -18.10 2.96 -39.22
CA THR A 327 -19.49 3.16 -38.78
C THR A 327 -19.72 4.51 -38.12
N GLY A 328 -18.64 5.26 -37.85
CA GLY A 328 -18.69 6.59 -37.22
C GLY A 328 -17.72 7.58 -37.88
N SER A 329 -17.62 8.77 -37.29
CA SER A 329 -16.79 9.84 -37.86
C SER A 329 -15.35 9.81 -37.34
N PRO A 330 -14.37 10.35 -38.08
CA PRO A 330 -13.01 10.49 -37.57
C PRO A 330 -12.91 11.33 -36.28
N ASP A 331 -13.76 12.33 -36.07
CA ASP A 331 -13.77 13.13 -34.82
C ASP A 331 -14.20 12.30 -33.60
N GLU A 332 -15.26 11.50 -33.75
CA GLU A 332 -15.73 10.57 -32.72
C GLU A 332 -14.65 9.55 -32.33
N SER A 333 -13.86 9.11 -33.30
CA SER A 333 -12.72 8.22 -33.05
C SER A 333 -11.59 8.90 -32.26
N VAL A 334 -11.44 10.22 -32.30
CA VAL A 334 -10.40 10.93 -31.53
C VAL A 334 -10.85 11.14 -30.09
N GLU A 335 -12.13 11.45 -29.88
CA GLU A 335 -12.69 11.67 -28.53
C GLU A 335 -12.67 10.41 -27.66
N SER A 336 -12.68 9.22 -28.27
CA SER A 336 -12.62 7.94 -27.57
C SER A 336 -11.21 7.44 -27.24
N ILE A 337 -10.15 8.22 -27.52
CA ILE A 337 -8.79 7.84 -27.13
C ILE A 337 -8.65 7.96 -25.61
N PRO A 338 -8.46 6.86 -24.86
CA PRO A 338 -8.37 6.90 -23.41
C PRO A 338 -7.11 7.66 -22.96
N ASP A 339 -7.11 8.16 -21.72
CA ASP A 339 -5.92 8.78 -21.13
C ASP A 339 -4.81 7.78 -20.83
N PHE A 340 -5.20 6.53 -20.57
CA PHE A 340 -4.32 5.43 -20.22
C PHE A 340 -4.87 4.10 -20.75
N TYR A 341 -3.99 3.15 -21.03
CA TYR A 341 -4.26 1.78 -21.47
C TYR A 341 -3.86 0.76 -20.39
N GLY A 342 -3.78 1.20 -19.14
CA GLY A 342 -3.40 0.38 -18.00
C GLY A 342 -2.99 1.22 -16.79
N GLN A 343 -2.86 0.58 -15.64
CA GLN A 343 -2.48 1.24 -14.38
C GLN A 343 -1.36 0.49 -13.68
N TYR A 344 -0.25 1.12 -13.31
CA TYR A 344 0.76 0.55 -12.41
C TYR A 344 0.48 0.96 -10.97
N VAL A 345 0.11 0.00 -10.11
CA VAL A 345 -0.30 0.26 -8.73
C VAL A 345 0.83 -0.03 -7.75
N PHE A 346 1.28 1.02 -7.06
CA PHE A 346 2.21 0.95 -5.94
C PHE A 346 1.44 1.09 -4.61
N ALA A 347 1.30 0.01 -3.87
CA ALA A 347 0.60 -0.03 -2.59
C ALA A 347 1.60 -0.08 -1.42
N ASN A 348 1.35 0.75 -0.40
CA ASN A 348 2.20 0.86 0.77
C ASN A 348 1.48 0.41 2.05
N GLY A 349 1.89 -0.72 2.62
CA GLY A 349 1.51 -1.13 3.97
C GLY A 349 2.58 -0.74 4.99
N GLY A 350 2.19 -0.18 6.12
CA GLY A 350 3.12 0.10 7.20
C GLY A 350 2.51 0.68 8.47
N HIS A 351 3.37 1.09 9.39
CA HIS A 351 2.97 1.76 10.63
C HIS A 351 2.80 3.28 10.46
N SER A 352 2.66 4.02 11.57
CA SER A 352 2.35 5.45 11.56
C SER A 352 3.36 6.35 10.84
N GLN A 353 4.64 5.94 10.76
CA GLN A 353 5.60 6.69 9.94
C GLN A 353 5.28 6.53 8.47
N ALA A 354 4.98 5.31 8.01
CA ALA A 354 4.56 5.07 6.63
C ALA A 354 3.24 5.75 6.29
N ALA A 355 2.33 5.87 7.27
CA ALA A 355 1.08 6.63 7.18
C ALA A 355 1.30 8.16 7.16
N ALA A 356 2.56 8.61 7.27
CA ALA A 356 2.95 10.01 7.33
C ALA A 356 2.35 10.80 8.50
N HIS A 357 2.18 10.17 9.68
CA HIS A 357 1.70 10.86 10.89
C HIS A 357 2.46 12.16 11.15
N GLY A 358 1.73 13.27 11.21
CA GLY A 358 2.30 14.60 11.37
C GLY A 358 2.61 15.35 10.08
N ASN A 359 2.23 14.80 8.92
CA ASN A 359 2.28 15.46 7.62
C ASN A 359 0.95 15.26 6.88
N PRO A 360 0.59 16.12 5.92
CA PRO A 360 -0.43 15.83 4.92
C PRO A 360 -0.18 14.53 4.15
N TYR A 361 -1.25 13.93 3.62
CA TYR A 361 -1.20 12.72 2.78
C TYR A 361 -0.29 12.91 1.56
N SER A 362 -0.38 14.09 0.93
CA SER A 362 0.42 14.54 -0.21
C SER A 362 1.93 14.62 0.09
N GLU A 363 2.31 14.56 1.36
CA GLU A 363 3.70 14.64 1.84
C GLU A 363 4.27 13.30 2.31
N SER A 364 3.49 12.22 2.22
CA SER A 364 3.99 10.88 2.45
C SER A 364 5.06 10.50 1.42
N TYR A 365 5.98 9.59 1.78
CA TYR A 365 6.97 9.12 0.80
C TYR A 365 6.31 8.42 -0.39
N THR A 366 5.13 7.84 -0.19
CA THR A 366 4.33 7.22 -1.26
C THR A 366 3.82 8.28 -2.23
N ALA A 367 3.33 9.41 -1.72
CA ALA A 367 2.89 10.53 -2.56
C ALA A 367 4.06 11.16 -3.33
N VAL A 368 5.21 11.38 -2.68
CA VAL A 368 6.42 11.91 -3.37
C VAL A 368 6.91 10.96 -4.46
N LEU A 369 6.93 9.65 -4.17
CA LEU A 369 7.28 8.64 -5.17
C LEU A 369 6.30 8.65 -6.36
N THR A 370 5.01 8.84 -6.09
CA THR A 370 3.97 8.94 -7.12
C THR A 370 4.15 10.19 -7.98
N GLU A 371 4.42 11.35 -7.37
CA GLU A 371 4.74 12.61 -8.05
C GLU A 371 5.91 12.43 -9.02
N ASP A 372 6.99 11.77 -8.58
CA ASP A 372 8.19 11.55 -9.39
C ASP A 372 7.96 10.54 -10.53
N LEU A 373 7.21 9.45 -10.30
CA LEU A 373 7.06 8.35 -11.27
C LEU A 373 5.92 8.57 -12.27
N LYS A 374 4.86 9.29 -11.89
CA LYS A 374 3.66 9.44 -12.74
C LYS A 374 3.95 9.99 -14.14
N PRO A 375 4.81 11.00 -14.35
CA PRO A 375 5.15 11.47 -15.69
C PRO A 375 5.82 10.39 -16.56
N VAL A 376 6.67 9.56 -15.96
CA VAL A 376 7.41 8.49 -16.67
C VAL A 376 6.47 7.41 -17.17
N TRP A 377 5.52 6.97 -16.35
CA TRP A 377 4.52 5.97 -16.74
C TRP A 377 3.47 6.54 -17.69
N LYS A 378 3.03 7.78 -17.49
CA LYS A 378 2.09 8.47 -18.40
C LYS A 378 2.65 8.55 -19.82
N ALA A 379 3.96 8.74 -19.99
CA ALA A 379 4.61 8.76 -21.30
C ALA A 379 4.50 7.42 -22.06
N MET A 380 4.20 6.32 -21.36
CA MET A 380 3.96 5.00 -21.93
C MET A 380 2.46 4.65 -22.00
N GLY A 381 1.57 5.60 -21.74
CA GLY A 381 0.13 5.36 -21.68
C GLY A 381 -0.33 4.57 -20.46
N ILE A 382 0.43 4.57 -19.35
CA ILE A 382 0.11 3.84 -18.12
C ILE A 382 -0.11 4.84 -16.98
N ASP A 383 -1.21 4.73 -16.23
CA ASP A 383 -1.41 5.55 -15.03
C ASP A 383 -0.61 4.98 -13.86
N PHE A 384 0.15 5.82 -13.16
CA PHE A 384 0.85 5.38 -11.96
C PHE A 384 0.06 5.77 -10.71
N VAL A 385 -0.38 4.78 -9.95
CA VAL A 385 -1.26 4.96 -8.79
C VAL A 385 -0.51 4.61 -7.51
N GLY A 386 -0.32 5.61 -6.64
CA GLY A 386 0.20 5.40 -5.28
C GLY A 386 -0.92 5.25 -4.27
N ARG A 387 -1.01 4.07 -3.65
CA ARG A 387 -1.95 3.78 -2.54
C ARG A 387 -1.19 3.73 -1.23
N ASN A 388 -1.26 4.79 -0.42
CA ASN A 388 -0.69 4.72 0.93
C ASN A 388 -1.71 4.13 1.89
N TYR A 389 -1.60 2.83 2.21
CA TYR A 389 -2.50 2.14 3.13
C TYR A 389 -1.84 1.73 4.46
N ALA A 390 -0.84 2.50 4.86
CA ALA A 390 -0.25 2.36 6.17
C ALA A 390 -1.21 2.87 7.27
N VAL A 391 -1.21 2.19 8.42
CA VAL A 391 -2.06 2.51 9.56
C VAL A 391 -1.23 2.64 10.83
N GLY A 392 -1.41 3.73 11.56
CA GLY A 392 -0.70 4.02 12.78
C GLY A 392 -0.91 2.96 13.86
N GLY A 393 0.17 2.56 14.55
CA GLY A 393 0.10 1.61 15.66
C GLY A 393 -0.30 0.17 15.27
N MET A 394 -0.56 -0.11 13.99
CA MET A 394 -0.97 -1.42 13.53
C MET A 394 0.24 -2.30 13.18
N PRO A 395 0.31 -3.55 13.70
CA PRO A 395 1.23 -4.57 13.20
C PRO A 395 0.75 -5.13 11.85
N ALA A 396 1.63 -5.78 11.08
CA ALA A 396 1.20 -6.41 9.83
C ALA A 396 0.23 -7.58 10.07
N THR A 397 0.25 -8.19 11.26
CA THR A 397 -0.61 -9.33 11.60
C THR A 397 -1.60 -9.04 12.73
N PRO A 398 -2.82 -9.62 12.69
CA PRO A 398 -3.32 -10.51 11.65
C PRO A 398 -3.87 -9.78 10.40
N ILE A 399 -4.45 -8.58 10.53
CA ILE A 399 -5.28 -7.96 9.49
C ILE A 399 -4.52 -7.71 8.18
N MET A 400 -3.46 -6.90 8.22
CA MET A 400 -2.81 -6.41 7.00
C MET A 400 -2.25 -7.54 6.11
N SER A 401 -1.76 -8.60 6.75
CA SER A 401 -1.28 -9.80 6.06
C SER A 401 -2.46 -10.63 5.54
N THR A 402 -3.42 -10.94 6.41
CA THR A 402 -4.54 -11.84 6.08
C THR A 402 -5.43 -11.26 4.98
N CYS A 403 -5.73 -9.97 5.07
CA CYS A 403 -6.68 -9.23 4.26
C CYS A 403 -5.97 -8.42 3.17
N SER A 404 -4.86 -8.92 2.64
CA SER A 404 -4.00 -8.15 1.74
C SER A 404 -4.73 -7.74 0.47
N LYS A 405 -5.63 -8.58 -0.06
CA LYS A 405 -6.40 -8.29 -1.28
C LYS A 405 -7.47 -7.24 -1.03
N GLU A 406 -8.11 -7.31 0.13
CA GLU A 406 -9.17 -6.41 0.55
C GLU A 406 -8.65 -5.04 0.98
N ILE A 407 -7.44 -5.00 1.56
CA ILE A 407 -6.81 -3.76 1.94
C ILE A 407 -6.16 -3.12 0.73
N PHE A 408 -5.27 -3.81 0.01
CA PHE A 408 -4.42 -3.18 -1.00
C PHE A 408 -4.99 -3.23 -2.43
N GLY A 409 -5.95 -4.13 -2.68
CA GLY A 409 -6.49 -4.43 -4.01
C GLY A 409 -5.96 -5.75 -4.56
N THR A 410 -6.63 -6.23 -5.62
CA THR A 410 -6.27 -7.42 -6.40
C THR A 410 -5.38 -7.10 -7.60
N ASP A 411 -5.22 -5.81 -7.89
CA ASP A 411 -4.56 -5.21 -9.05
C ASP A 411 -3.18 -4.61 -8.70
N ILE A 412 -2.64 -4.93 -7.54
CA ILE A 412 -1.35 -4.38 -7.07
C ILE A 412 -0.17 -4.94 -7.87
N ASP A 413 0.67 -4.05 -8.41
CA ASP A 413 1.90 -4.42 -9.10
C ASP A 413 3.13 -4.39 -8.18
N PHE A 414 3.07 -3.57 -7.12
CA PHE A 414 4.15 -3.40 -6.16
C PHE A 414 3.60 -3.18 -4.75
N LEU A 415 4.04 -3.98 -3.78
CA LEU A 415 3.59 -3.92 -2.39
C LEU A 415 4.76 -3.68 -1.42
N VAL A 416 4.58 -2.71 -0.53
CA VAL A 416 5.55 -2.40 0.53
C VAL A 416 5.12 -3.04 1.85
N TRP A 417 6.09 -3.58 2.57
CA TRP A 417 6.02 -3.88 4.00
C TRP A 417 6.88 -2.86 4.75
N ASN A 418 6.26 -2.00 5.55
CA ASN A 418 6.94 -1.02 6.42
C ASN A 418 6.39 -1.10 7.84
N TYR A 419 6.48 -2.29 8.43
CA TYR A 419 6.00 -2.57 9.80
C TYR A 419 7.16 -2.85 10.76
N GLY A 420 8.40 -2.51 10.40
CA GLY A 420 9.58 -2.78 11.22
C GLY A 420 9.42 -2.32 12.67
N MET A 421 8.78 -1.20 12.94
CA MET A 421 8.59 -0.74 14.33
C MET A 421 7.49 -1.47 15.10
N THR A 422 6.47 -2.01 14.43
CA THR A 422 5.29 -2.64 15.07
C THR A 422 5.39 -4.17 15.10
N ASP A 423 6.04 -4.76 14.11
CA ASP A 423 6.31 -6.19 14.01
C ASP A 423 7.67 -6.50 14.64
N LYS A 424 7.63 -7.05 15.85
CA LYS A 424 8.83 -7.43 16.60
C LYS A 424 9.36 -8.82 16.22
N ASN A 425 8.71 -9.51 15.29
CA ASN A 425 8.94 -10.91 15.02
C ASN A 425 8.98 -11.16 13.50
N ARG A 426 9.69 -12.21 13.07
CA ARG A 426 9.90 -12.51 11.63
C ARG A 426 8.67 -13.17 11.02
N GLU A 427 7.87 -13.81 11.86
CA GLU A 427 6.67 -14.55 11.53
C GLU A 427 5.64 -13.65 10.85
N SER A 428 5.47 -12.42 11.35
CA SER A 428 4.57 -11.44 10.75
C SER A 428 5.01 -11.02 9.34
N THR A 429 6.29 -10.70 9.15
CA THR A 429 6.84 -10.35 7.84
C THR A 429 6.68 -11.50 6.85
N MET A 430 7.03 -12.72 7.26
CA MET A 430 6.89 -13.90 6.41
C MET A 430 5.43 -14.15 6.03
N TYR A 431 4.52 -14.09 6.99
CA TYR A 431 3.09 -14.28 6.73
C TYR A 431 2.56 -13.21 5.75
N TYR A 432 2.94 -11.95 5.93
CA TYR A 432 2.62 -10.88 4.97
C TYR A 432 3.12 -11.20 3.55
N LEU A 433 4.38 -11.61 3.42
CA LEU A 433 4.99 -11.94 2.12
C LEU A 433 4.29 -13.11 1.43
N TYR A 434 3.93 -14.18 2.16
CA TYR A 434 3.18 -15.30 1.59
C TYR A 434 1.79 -14.90 1.11
N ARG A 435 1.03 -14.17 1.93
CA ARG A 435 -0.32 -13.72 1.57
C ARG A 435 -0.31 -12.81 0.35
N ALA A 436 0.69 -11.96 0.27
CA ALA A 436 0.83 -11.06 -0.84
C ALA A 436 1.41 -11.76 -2.09
N ALA A 437 2.22 -12.82 -1.96
CA ALA A 437 2.63 -13.66 -3.09
C ALA A 437 1.45 -14.38 -3.76
N VAL A 438 0.42 -14.72 -2.98
CA VAL A 438 -0.84 -15.30 -3.49
C VAL A 438 -1.92 -14.25 -3.81
N ASN A 439 -1.54 -12.96 -3.84
CA ASN A 439 -2.39 -11.92 -4.41
C ASN A 439 -2.52 -12.14 -5.93
N PRO A 440 -3.71 -11.98 -6.52
CA PRO A 440 -3.90 -12.12 -7.98
C PRO A 440 -2.94 -11.26 -8.81
N GLY A 441 -2.62 -10.04 -8.38
CA GLY A 441 -1.68 -9.15 -9.06
C GLY A 441 -0.21 -9.60 -8.95
N ARG A 442 0.10 -10.56 -8.06
CA ARG A 442 1.45 -11.09 -7.81
C ARG A 442 2.51 -9.98 -7.73
N PRO A 443 2.37 -9.01 -6.81
CA PRO A 443 3.19 -7.80 -6.81
C PRO A 443 4.68 -8.09 -6.64
N ALA A 444 5.54 -7.15 -7.03
CA ALA A 444 6.89 -7.04 -6.50
C ALA A 444 6.85 -6.51 -5.05
N PHE A 445 7.93 -6.70 -4.29
CA PHE A 445 7.96 -6.42 -2.86
C PHE A 445 9.12 -5.52 -2.44
N LEU A 446 8.81 -4.61 -1.52
CA LEU A 446 9.80 -3.80 -0.81
C LEU A 446 9.62 -3.92 0.70
N ILE A 447 10.69 -4.28 1.39
CA ILE A 447 10.76 -4.32 2.85
C ILE A 447 11.51 -3.07 3.31
N ILE A 448 10.84 -2.18 4.03
CA ILE A 448 11.43 -0.96 4.57
C ILE A 448 11.76 -1.17 6.04
N ASP A 449 12.96 -0.74 6.43
CA ASP A 449 13.46 -0.76 7.81
C ASP A 449 13.26 -2.12 8.53
N PRO A 450 13.71 -3.24 7.93
CA PRO A 450 13.58 -4.53 8.59
C PRO A 450 14.37 -4.56 9.91
N MET A 451 13.72 -4.94 11.01
CA MET A 451 14.39 -5.10 12.32
C MET A 451 15.45 -6.21 12.32
N HIS A 452 15.32 -7.17 11.41
CA HIS A 452 16.21 -8.31 11.29
C HIS A 452 16.74 -8.39 9.86
N HIS A 453 18.05 -8.64 9.70
CA HIS A 453 18.58 -9.07 8.41
C HIS A 453 17.93 -10.40 8.05
N ASP A 454 16.89 -10.35 7.22
CA ASP A 454 15.96 -11.46 7.08
C ASP A 454 16.47 -12.44 6.02
N SER A 455 17.37 -13.34 6.44
CA SER A 455 17.84 -14.45 5.59
C SER A 455 16.69 -15.29 5.04
N ASN A 456 15.52 -15.28 5.69
CA ASN A 456 14.35 -16.03 5.27
C ASN A 456 13.63 -15.39 4.07
N ALA A 457 13.70 -14.06 3.93
CA ALA A 457 13.20 -13.38 2.73
C ALA A 457 13.95 -13.86 1.47
N ALA A 458 15.25 -14.16 1.57
CA ALA A 458 15.99 -14.78 0.47
C ALA A 458 15.49 -16.20 0.14
N GLY A 459 14.98 -16.92 1.14
CA GLY A 459 14.27 -18.18 0.95
C GLY A 459 13.03 -18.02 0.08
N LEU A 460 12.20 -16.99 0.32
CA LEU A 460 11.02 -16.70 -0.50
C LEU A 460 11.40 -16.31 -1.93
N VAL A 461 12.42 -15.46 -2.10
CA VAL A 461 12.96 -15.18 -3.44
C VAL A 461 13.43 -16.47 -4.10
N THR A 462 14.01 -17.40 -3.35
CA THR A 462 14.44 -18.68 -3.92
C THR A 462 13.25 -19.57 -4.31
N GLN A 463 12.16 -19.54 -3.56
CA GLN A 463 10.96 -20.36 -3.79
C GLN A 463 10.09 -19.91 -4.97
N GLY A 464 10.15 -18.64 -5.39
CA GLY A 464 9.51 -18.19 -6.63
C GLY A 464 8.59 -16.97 -6.49
N SER A 465 8.25 -16.36 -7.64
CA SER A 465 7.33 -15.23 -7.88
C SER A 465 7.69 -13.86 -7.28
N LEU A 466 8.35 -13.80 -6.12
CA LEU A 466 8.62 -12.52 -5.47
C LEU A 466 9.95 -11.91 -5.93
N SER A 467 9.88 -10.66 -6.38
CA SER A 467 11.03 -9.76 -6.34
C SER A 467 11.03 -9.07 -4.99
N ILE A 468 12.04 -9.30 -4.15
CA ILE A 468 12.13 -8.64 -2.84
C ILE A 468 13.34 -7.72 -2.81
N HIS A 469 13.07 -6.45 -2.51
CA HIS A 469 14.07 -5.44 -2.23
C HIS A 469 13.95 -5.01 -0.76
N SER A 470 15.05 -4.52 -0.21
CA SER A 470 15.04 -3.80 1.05
C SER A 470 15.44 -2.35 0.81
N SER A 471 14.85 -1.46 1.59
CA SER A 471 15.28 -0.07 1.66
C SER A 471 15.46 0.34 3.12
N LYS A 472 16.51 1.11 3.34
CA LYS A 472 16.73 1.85 4.58
C LYS A 472 17.14 3.23 4.15
N VAL A 473 16.52 4.26 4.75
CA VAL A 473 16.84 5.63 4.40
C VAL A 473 18.32 5.89 4.66
N GLU A 474 19.08 6.15 3.60
CA GLU A 474 20.50 6.41 3.71
C GLU A 474 20.73 7.90 3.95
N THR A 475 21.10 8.26 5.17
CA THR A 475 21.32 9.65 5.58
C THR A 475 22.79 9.99 5.82
N LYS A 476 23.70 9.05 5.50
CA LYS A 476 25.14 9.22 5.68
C LYS A 476 25.68 10.39 4.86
N ASN A 477 25.17 10.54 3.63
CA ASN A 477 25.61 11.56 2.66
C ASN A 477 24.72 12.82 2.70
N VAL A 478 23.70 12.85 3.56
CA VAL A 478 22.90 14.05 3.77
C VAL A 478 23.76 15.05 4.56
N PRO A 479 24.03 16.25 4.02
CA PRO A 479 24.83 17.26 4.70
C PRO A 479 24.15 17.64 6.03
N ASP A 480 24.95 17.86 7.06
CA ASP A 480 24.44 18.39 8.33
C ASP A 480 24.26 19.90 8.18
N SER A 481 23.04 20.39 8.39
CA SER A 481 22.72 21.82 8.44
C SER A 481 23.23 22.50 9.72
N SER A 482 23.82 21.74 10.64
CA SER A 482 24.50 22.27 11.83
C SER A 482 25.52 21.24 12.35
N PRO A 483 26.69 21.10 11.68
CA PRO A 483 27.70 20.16 12.14
C PRO A 483 28.22 20.57 13.52
N ASP A 484 28.31 19.59 14.43
CA ASP A 484 28.91 19.73 15.76
C ASP A 484 28.29 20.79 16.69
N GLY A 485 26.97 21.05 16.57
CA GLY A 485 26.31 22.00 17.46
C GLY A 485 26.40 23.44 16.99
N ILE A 486 27.15 23.71 15.90
CA ILE A 486 27.33 25.06 15.36
C ILE A 486 26.28 25.26 14.27
N PRO A 487 25.30 26.14 14.46
CA PRO A 487 24.34 26.46 13.41
C PRO A 487 25.10 26.99 12.20
N LEU A 488 24.79 26.49 11.00
CA LEU A 488 25.18 27.20 9.78
C LEU A 488 24.68 28.65 9.88
N SER A 489 25.46 29.59 9.36
CA SER A 489 24.97 30.97 9.24
C SER A 489 23.70 30.99 8.40
N GLN A 490 22.80 31.94 8.63
CA GLN A 490 21.57 32.04 7.84
C GLN A 490 21.88 32.09 6.33
N LYS A 491 22.97 32.77 5.93
CA LYS A 491 23.44 32.80 4.54
C LYS A 491 23.82 31.42 4.01
N GLU A 492 24.48 30.59 4.81
CA GLU A 492 24.83 29.20 4.42
C GLU A 492 23.57 28.33 4.34
N MET A 493 22.63 28.49 5.27
CA MET A 493 21.32 27.83 5.23
C MET A 493 20.51 28.23 3.98
N ASP A 494 20.41 29.52 3.69
CA ASP A 494 19.68 30.06 2.53
C ASP A 494 20.30 29.61 1.20
N ALA A 495 21.61 29.32 1.19
CA ALA A 495 22.31 28.76 0.04
C ALA A 495 22.06 27.26 -0.15
N MET A 496 21.59 26.54 0.89
CA MET A 496 21.25 25.13 0.75
C MET A 496 19.95 24.96 -0.04
N PRO A 497 19.83 23.88 -0.83
CA PRO A 497 18.58 23.52 -1.46
C PRO A 497 17.45 23.36 -0.42
N PRO A 498 16.22 23.80 -0.74
CA PRO A 498 15.11 23.84 0.21
C PRO A 498 14.81 22.52 0.95
N LEU A 499 14.96 21.39 0.27
CA LEU A 499 14.72 20.06 0.85
C LEU A 499 15.83 19.60 1.81
N LEU A 500 16.98 20.25 1.80
CA LEU A 500 18.10 19.93 2.69
C LEU A 500 18.19 20.88 3.88
N GLN A 501 17.62 22.08 3.78
CA GLN A 501 17.54 23.02 4.90
C GLN A 501 16.86 22.35 6.10
N TYR A 502 17.56 22.24 7.23
CA TYR A 502 17.03 21.68 8.49
C TYR A 502 16.62 20.20 8.42
N LEU A 503 16.90 19.49 7.33
CA LEU A 503 16.64 18.05 7.24
C LEU A 503 17.49 17.28 8.27
N LYS A 504 18.69 17.79 8.57
CA LYS A 504 19.62 17.22 9.55
C LYS A 504 20.25 18.36 10.33
N VAL A 505 20.02 18.41 11.65
CA VAL A 505 20.53 19.45 12.55
C VAL A 505 21.21 18.76 13.73
N ASN A 506 22.48 19.05 13.98
CA ASN A 506 23.26 18.42 15.06
C ASN A 506 23.24 16.89 14.95
N LYS A 507 23.42 16.36 13.73
CA LYS A 507 23.34 14.93 13.38
C LYS A 507 21.96 14.30 13.58
N ALA A 508 20.97 15.05 14.08
CA ALA A 508 19.62 14.59 14.29
C ALA A 508 18.78 14.88 13.03
N LEU A 509 18.02 13.90 12.56
CA LEU A 509 17.15 14.08 11.39
C LEU A 509 15.85 14.77 11.78
N GLU A 510 15.23 15.42 10.80
CA GLU A 510 13.86 15.90 10.90
C GLU A 510 12.95 14.83 11.53
N GLY A 511 12.11 15.25 12.48
CA GLY A 511 11.27 14.34 13.27
C GLY A 511 11.77 14.09 14.69
N SER A 512 13.09 13.96 14.91
CA SER A 512 13.66 13.45 16.17
C SER A 512 13.44 14.31 17.42
N ASN A 513 12.98 15.56 17.25
CA ASN A 513 12.77 16.55 18.31
C ASN A 513 11.46 17.36 18.12
N LYS A 514 10.46 16.79 17.44
CA LYS A 514 9.18 17.45 17.05
C LYS A 514 9.31 18.65 16.08
N TRP A 515 10.44 18.80 15.40
CA TRP A 515 10.57 19.74 14.29
C TRP A 515 10.27 18.99 12.99
N SER A 516 9.23 19.40 12.27
CA SER A 516 9.00 19.03 10.86
C SER A 516 8.37 20.24 10.19
N CYS A 517 8.82 20.50 8.97
CA CYS A 517 8.25 21.55 8.16
C CYS A 517 7.63 20.93 6.90
N THR A 518 6.34 21.19 6.64
CA THR A 518 5.61 20.74 5.46
C THR A 518 6.03 21.56 4.20
N LYS A 519 5.78 21.06 2.99
CA LYS A 519 6.08 21.70 1.68
C LYS A 519 5.39 23.08 1.59
N ALA A 520 4.13 23.14 2.02
CA ALA A 520 3.31 24.36 2.06
C ALA A 520 3.87 25.46 3.01
N MET A 521 4.73 25.12 3.98
CA MET A 521 5.31 26.08 4.92
C MET A 521 6.34 27.01 4.30
N LYS A 522 6.96 26.64 3.17
CA LYS A 522 7.98 27.45 2.53
C LYS A 522 7.40 28.65 1.77
N ASP A 523 6.23 28.46 1.17
CA ASP A 523 5.59 29.49 0.34
C ASP A 523 4.81 30.51 1.18
N ALA A 524 4.43 30.14 2.42
CA ALA A 524 3.55 30.95 3.25
C ALA A 524 4.24 31.91 4.23
N GLY A 525 5.58 31.88 4.38
CA GLY A 525 6.33 32.80 5.25
C GLY A 525 5.85 32.90 6.71
N SER A 526 5.05 31.95 7.19
CA SER A 526 4.28 32.04 8.43
C SER A 526 4.44 30.79 9.30
N ASP A 527 4.34 31.00 10.61
CA ASP A 527 4.38 29.99 11.67
C ASP A 527 3.62 28.72 11.27
N CYS A 528 4.18 27.55 11.57
CA CYS A 528 3.69 26.22 11.21
C CYS A 528 2.18 26.02 11.54
N LYS A 529 1.24 26.41 10.66
CA LYS A 529 -0.20 26.40 11.00
C LYS A 529 -0.78 24.99 11.13
N CYS A 530 -0.27 24.00 10.39
CA CYS A 530 -0.66 22.58 10.54
C CYS A 530 0.18 21.84 11.60
N TRP A 531 0.57 22.51 12.69
CA TRP A 531 1.46 21.92 13.71
C TRP A 531 0.82 20.79 14.52
N ASP A 532 -0.51 20.76 14.62
CA ASP A 532 -1.27 19.78 15.42
C ASP A 532 -2.00 18.74 14.57
N LEU A 533 -1.38 18.32 13.45
CA LEU A 533 -1.83 17.11 12.78
C LEU A 533 -1.77 15.93 13.75
N GLY A 534 -2.93 15.29 13.96
CA GLY A 534 -3.10 14.21 14.91
C GLY A 534 -2.10 13.06 14.69
N GLY A 535 -1.82 12.33 15.78
CA GLY A 535 -0.95 11.16 15.74
C GLY A 535 0.55 11.47 15.78
N ARG A 536 0.97 12.72 15.53
CA ARG A 536 2.38 13.10 15.49
C ARG A 536 3.13 12.90 16.82
N THR A 537 4.31 12.32 16.74
CA THR A 537 5.25 12.11 17.85
C THR A 537 6.68 12.45 17.43
N GLY A 538 7.60 12.56 18.40
CA GLY A 538 8.99 13.00 18.16
C GLY A 538 9.89 12.00 17.43
N TRP A 539 9.35 10.95 16.82
CA TRP A 539 10.10 10.04 15.95
C TRP A 539 9.51 9.95 14.55
N HIS A 540 8.35 10.57 14.31
CA HIS A 540 7.76 10.61 12.98
C HIS A 540 8.59 11.48 12.06
N ALA A 541 8.87 10.95 10.87
CA ALA A 541 9.55 11.68 9.81
C ALA A 541 8.75 12.92 9.41
N GLY A 542 9.44 14.03 9.17
CA GLY A 542 8.82 15.16 8.48
C GLY A 542 8.82 14.98 6.96
N TYR A 543 8.21 15.93 6.27
CA TYR A 543 8.11 15.93 4.81
C TYR A 543 9.46 15.77 4.11
N LYS A 544 10.53 16.44 4.54
CA LYS A 544 11.82 16.39 3.83
C LYS A 544 12.43 15.00 3.94
N LEU A 545 12.28 14.34 5.08
CA LEU A 545 12.70 12.96 5.25
C LEU A 545 11.83 11.99 4.45
N HIS A 546 10.51 12.21 4.39
CA HIS A 546 9.62 11.47 3.50
C HIS A 546 10.00 11.64 2.02
N ALA A 547 10.33 12.86 1.61
CA ALA A 547 10.71 13.18 0.25
C ALA A 547 12.06 12.55 -0.13
N LEU A 548 13.03 12.56 0.79
CA LEU A 548 14.28 11.82 0.64
C LEU A 548 14.03 10.32 0.47
N GLN A 549 13.19 9.72 1.32
CA GLN A 549 12.86 8.30 1.25
C GLN A 549 12.15 7.93 -0.05
N GLY A 550 11.15 8.71 -0.47
CA GLY A 550 10.42 8.51 -1.73
C GLY A 550 11.36 8.51 -2.93
N ARG A 551 12.33 9.43 -2.96
CA ARG A 551 13.33 9.55 -4.03
C ARG A 551 14.41 8.48 -4.03
N GLN A 552 14.80 8.00 -2.85
CA GLN A 552 15.66 6.82 -2.74
C GLN A 552 14.97 5.55 -3.24
N ILE A 553 13.64 5.54 -3.37
CA ILE A 553 12.89 4.44 -3.99
C ILE A 553 12.64 4.73 -5.48
N SER A 554 12.20 5.95 -5.86
CA SER A 554 11.84 6.28 -7.24
C SER A 554 13.03 6.23 -8.20
N LEU A 555 14.21 6.74 -7.82
CA LEU A 555 15.38 6.78 -8.71
C LEU A 555 15.91 5.38 -9.11
N PRO A 556 16.18 4.44 -8.18
CA PRO A 556 16.53 3.07 -8.58
C PRO A 556 15.40 2.37 -9.34
N PHE A 557 14.13 2.66 -9.03
CA PHE A 557 12.98 2.08 -9.71
C PHE A 557 12.91 2.53 -11.19
N MET A 558 13.10 3.82 -11.46
CA MET A 558 13.25 4.36 -12.82
C MET A 558 14.39 3.70 -13.59
N ASN A 559 15.52 3.41 -12.92
CA ASN A 559 16.65 2.72 -13.55
C ASN A 559 16.31 1.26 -13.89
N MET A 560 15.55 0.57 -13.05
CA MET A 560 15.10 -0.80 -13.33
C MET A 560 14.09 -0.84 -14.48
N LEU A 561 13.23 0.18 -14.60
CA LEU A 561 12.35 0.34 -15.75
C LEU A 561 13.15 0.58 -17.04
N ASP A 562 14.19 1.41 -16.99
CA ASP A 562 15.09 1.65 -18.12
C ASP A 562 15.72 0.35 -18.64
N ASP A 563 16.29 -0.46 -17.73
CA ASP A 563 16.87 -1.76 -18.05
C ASP A 563 15.82 -2.71 -18.66
N ALA A 564 14.59 -2.71 -18.13
CA ALA A 564 13.49 -3.53 -18.63
C ALA A 564 13.07 -3.13 -20.06
N LEU A 565 13.00 -1.82 -20.35
CA LEU A 565 12.69 -1.28 -21.67
C LEU A 565 13.79 -1.60 -22.69
N GLU A 566 15.06 -1.54 -22.27
CA GLU A 566 16.18 -1.94 -23.13
C GLU A 566 16.14 -3.43 -23.48
N GLU A 567 15.79 -4.29 -22.52
CA GLU A 567 15.60 -5.73 -22.77
C GLU A 567 14.47 -5.99 -23.78
N ILE A 568 13.38 -5.20 -23.76
CA ILE A 568 12.30 -5.32 -24.77
C ILE A 568 12.84 -4.95 -26.17
N ILE A 569 13.56 -3.83 -26.32
CA ILE A 569 14.13 -3.42 -27.61
C ILE A 569 15.14 -4.43 -28.16
N GLN A 570 15.95 -5.01 -27.27
CA GLN A 570 16.99 -5.97 -27.67
C GLN A 570 16.40 -7.35 -28.04
N SER A 571 15.15 -7.61 -27.66
CA SER A 571 14.46 -8.83 -28.06
C SER A 571 14.22 -8.83 -29.58
N PRO A 572 14.57 -9.91 -30.30
CA PRO A 572 14.23 -10.05 -31.72
C PRO A 572 12.76 -10.42 -31.94
N LYS A 573 12.00 -10.66 -30.86
CA LYS A 573 10.60 -11.09 -30.90
C LYS A 573 9.69 -9.86 -30.94
N ASP A 574 8.54 -9.99 -31.60
CA ASP A 574 7.51 -8.97 -31.51
C ASP A 574 6.92 -8.90 -30.08
N ALA A 575 6.21 -7.81 -29.80
CA ALA A 575 5.69 -7.53 -28.45
C ALA A 575 4.70 -8.60 -27.96
N ALA A 576 3.85 -9.15 -28.82
CA ALA A 576 2.84 -10.15 -28.42
C ALA A 576 3.51 -11.48 -28.08
N THR A 577 4.44 -11.95 -28.93
CA THR A 577 5.21 -13.16 -28.65
C THR A 577 6.02 -13.02 -27.37
N LEU A 578 6.67 -11.86 -27.16
CA LEU A 578 7.44 -11.61 -25.94
C LEU A 578 6.54 -11.55 -24.68
N LEU A 579 5.35 -10.94 -24.79
CA LEU A 579 4.38 -10.90 -23.70
C LEU A 579 3.98 -12.31 -23.27
N SER A 580 3.53 -13.13 -24.22
CA SER A 580 3.09 -14.50 -23.98
C SER A 580 4.17 -15.34 -23.28
N GLU A 581 5.43 -15.27 -23.74
CA GLU A 581 6.53 -16.02 -23.11
C GLU A 581 6.82 -15.58 -21.68
N ILE A 582 6.77 -14.27 -21.42
CA ILE A 582 7.01 -13.77 -20.06
C ILE A 582 5.85 -14.14 -19.12
N GLU A 583 4.61 -14.17 -19.63
CA GLU A 583 3.45 -14.62 -18.87
C GLU A 583 3.51 -16.12 -18.54
N GLU A 584 3.93 -16.95 -19.50
CA GLU A 584 4.19 -18.36 -19.26
C GLU A 584 5.25 -18.56 -18.18
N GLU A 585 6.35 -17.79 -18.22
CA GLU A 585 7.40 -17.84 -17.21
C GLU A 585 6.88 -17.41 -15.81
N GLU A 586 6.12 -16.32 -15.75
CA GLU A 586 5.53 -15.82 -14.50
C GLU A 586 4.53 -16.82 -13.90
N ASN A 587 3.72 -17.46 -14.75
CA ASN A 587 2.81 -18.53 -14.33
C ASN A 587 3.57 -19.75 -13.83
N ALA A 588 4.61 -20.20 -14.55
CA ALA A 588 5.42 -21.35 -14.13
C ALA A 588 6.10 -21.11 -12.77
N GLU A 589 6.64 -19.91 -12.52
CA GLU A 589 7.21 -19.56 -11.22
C GLU A 589 6.16 -19.49 -10.10
N PHE A 590 4.97 -18.98 -10.41
CA PHE A 590 3.88 -18.91 -9.45
C PHE A 590 3.39 -20.32 -9.06
N GLU A 591 3.15 -21.19 -10.04
CA GLU A 591 2.75 -22.58 -9.79
C GLU A 591 3.82 -23.33 -8.98
N ASN A 592 5.09 -23.12 -9.29
CA ASN A 592 6.19 -23.65 -8.49
C ASN A 592 6.12 -23.12 -7.04
N PHE A 593 5.94 -21.81 -6.83
CA PHE A 593 5.80 -21.21 -5.51
C PHE A 593 4.63 -21.82 -4.71
N ILE A 594 3.45 -21.98 -5.33
CA ILE A 594 2.27 -22.59 -4.70
C ILE A 594 2.54 -24.04 -4.32
N SER A 595 3.23 -24.80 -5.18
CA SER A 595 3.51 -26.23 -4.95
C SER A 595 4.53 -26.50 -3.82
N LEU A 596 5.42 -25.55 -3.53
CA LEU A 596 6.43 -25.70 -2.49
C LEU A 596 5.77 -25.62 -1.10
N PRO A 597 6.27 -26.34 -0.08
CA PRO A 597 5.78 -26.15 1.27
C PRO A 597 6.13 -24.76 1.80
N VAL A 598 5.31 -24.21 2.69
CA VAL A 598 5.66 -23.03 3.48
C VAL A 598 7.00 -23.30 4.18
N ILE A 599 7.98 -22.42 3.96
CA ILE A 599 9.33 -22.47 4.54
C ILE A 599 9.23 -22.67 6.05
N GLY A 600 9.60 -23.87 6.50
CA GLY A 600 9.68 -24.15 7.92
C GLY A 600 10.05 -25.56 8.36
N LYS A 601 10.37 -26.48 7.46
CA LYS A 601 10.80 -27.83 7.89
C LYS A 601 12.30 -27.95 8.20
N ASP A 602 13.18 -27.24 7.49
CA ASP A 602 14.62 -27.61 7.50
C ASP A 602 15.62 -26.49 7.89
N GLY A 603 15.17 -25.26 8.18
CA GLY A 603 16.07 -24.09 8.24
C GLY A 603 16.14 -23.25 9.54
N GLY A 604 15.18 -23.36 10.46
CA GLY A 604 15.19 -22.55 11.68
C GLY A 604 14.12 -22.95 12.70
N LYS A 605 14.55 -23.51 13.82
CA LYS A 605 13.71 -24.02 14.94
C LYS A 605 13.01 -22.91 15.76
N GLY A 606 12.25 -22.01 15.15
CA GLY A 606 11.59 -20.97 15.94
C GLY A 606 10.34 -20.36 15.36
N SER A 607 10.30 -20.13 14.04
CA SER A 607 9.19 -19.38 13.43
C SER A 607 7.97 -20.23 13.08
N TYR A 608 8.19 -21.52 12.84
CA TYR A 608 7.14 -22.46 12.44
C TYR A 608 6.39 -23.06 13.64
N ASP A 609 7.06 -23.13 14.79
CA ASP A 609 6.53 -23.78 16.00
C ASP A 609 5.26 -23.06 16.49
N MET A 610 5.22 -21.72 16.46
CA MET A 610 4.05 -20.96 16.90
C MET A 610 2.77 -21.29 16.12
N PHE A 611 2.87 -21.36 14.79
CA PHE A 611 1.70 -21.66 13.95
C PHE A 611 1.37 -23.15 13.93
N SER A 612 2.39 -24.01 13.85
CA SER A 612 2.18 -25.46 13.77
C SER A 612 1.62 -26.04 15.07
N GLU A 613 2.04 -25.54 16.23
CA GLU A 613 1.44 -25.89 17.53
C GLU A 613 -0.04 -25.48 17.63
N SER A 614 -0.40 -24.36 16.98
CA SER A 614 -1.75 -23.80 17.07
C SER A 614 -2.71 -24.40 16.04
N LEU A 615 -2.27 -24.63 14.81
CA LEU A 615 -3.13 -25.01 13.68
C LEU A 615 -2.98 -26.46 13.23
N GLY A 616 -1.87 -27.12 13.56
CA GLY A 616 -1.45 -28.32 12.86
C GLY A 616 -0.90 -28.01 11.46
N LEU A 617 -0.16 -28.96 10.89
CA LEU A 617 0.55 -28.77 9.62
C LEU A 617 -0.40 -28.58 8.42
N ASP A 618 -1.52 -29.31 8.40
CA ASP A 618 -2.42 -29.33 7.25
C ASP A 618 -3.13 -27.97 7.04
N LEU A 619 -3.40 -27.25 8.12
CA LEU A 619 -4.05 -25.94 8.05
C LEU A 619 -3.07 -24.80 7.72
N LEU A 620 -1.76 -25.04 7.90
CA LEU A 620 -0.76 -24.01 7.71
C LEU A 620 -0.65 -23.58 6.24
N GLU A 621 -0.68 -24.54 5.32
CA GLU A 621 -0.65 -24.26 3.88
C GLU A 621 -1.88 -23.44 3.46
N THR A 622 -3.07 -23.83 3.94
CA THR A 622 -4.31 -23.06 3.72
C THR A 622 -4.17 -21.64 4.27
N TRP A 623 -3.58 -21.48 5.46
CA TRP A 623 -3.42 -20.17 6.09
C TRP A 623 -2.49 -19.24 5.27
N PHE A 624 -1.33 -19.73 4.87
CA PHE A 624 -0.31 -18.92 4.21
C PHE A 624 -0.55 -18.74 2.71
N LYS A 625 -1.08 -19.75 2.03
CA LYS A 625 -1.20 -19.77 0.56
C LYS A 625 -2.62 -20.01 0.05
N GLY A 626 -3.49 -20.56 0.89
CA GLY A 626 -4.87 -20.86 0.49
C GLY A 626 -5.65 -19.62 0.08
N PRO A 627 -6.71 -19.80 -0.72
CA PRO A 627 -7.65 -18.72 -0.99
C PRO A 627 -8.18 -18.17 0.34
N SER A 628 -8.37 -16.85 0.40
CA SER A 628 -9.06 -16.24 1.52
C SER A 628 -9.87 -15.05 1.03
N ILE A 629 -10.96 -14.77 1.74
CA ILE A 629 -11.68 -13.51 1.67
C ILE A 629 -11.65 -12.92 3.07
N CYS A 630 -11.44 -11.62 3.15
CA CYS A 630 -11.57 -10.87 4.37
C CYS A 630 -12.70 -9.83 4.26
N ARG A 631 -13.23 -9.44 5.41
CA ARG A 631 -14.04 -8.24 5.56
C ARG A 631 -13.41 -7.42 6.66
N THR A 632 -12.83 -6.27 6.31
CA THR A 632 -12.15 -5.38 7.26
C THR A 632 -12.92 -4.09 7.43
N ALA A 633 -13.07 -3.64 8.67
CA ALA A 633 -13.58 -2.30 8.94
C ALA A 633 -12.49 -1.25 8.79
N GLN A 634 -11.21 -1.60 8.80
CA GLN A 634 -10.12 -0.62 8.86
C GLN A 634 -10.09 0.30 7.64
N LEU A 635 -9.68 1.55 7.86
CA LEU A 635 -9.30 2.48 6.81
C LEU A 635 -7.81 2.84 6.95
N PRO A 636 -7.14 3.11 5.83
CA PRO A 636 -7.66 2.97 4.46
C PRO A 636 -7.69 1.50 4.01
N ALA A 637 -8.66 1.15 3.16
CA ALA A 637 -8.77 -0.19 2.54
C ALA A 637 -9.52 -0.10 1.21
N GLU A 638 -9.00 -0.75 0.17
CA GLU A 638 -9.60 -0.75 -1.17
C GLU A 638 -11.04 -1.26 -1.15
N SER A 639 -11.30 -2.34 -0.42
CA SER A 639 -12.66 -2.88 -0.23
C SER A 639 -13.66 -1.89 0.39
N ARG A 640 -13.19 -0.94 1.21
CA ARG A 640 -14.02 0.16 1.74
C ARG A 640 -14.25 1.21 0.65
N PHE A 641 -13.20 1.60 -0.07
CA PHE A 641 -13.28 2.58 -1.15
C PHE A 641 -14.15 2.13 -2.33
N LEU A 642 -14.24 0.82 -2.58
CA LEU A 642 -15.08 0.25 -3.63
C LEU A 642 -16.50 -0.13 -3.13
N GLY A 643 -16.85 0.15 -1.87
CA GLY A 643 -18.16 -0.21 -1.30
C GLY A 643 -18.40 -1.72 -1.16
N ILE A 644 -17.37 -2.55 -1.33
CA ILE A 644 -17.43 -4.02 -1.25
C ILE A 644 -17.73 -4.46 0.19
N THR A 645 -17.00 -3.89 1.16
CA THR A 645 -17.15 -4.24 2.59
C THR A 645 -18.55 -3.97 3.11
N THR A 646 -19.16 -2.86 2.69
CA THR A 646 -20.49 -2.44 3.15
C THR A 646 -21.61 -2.94 2.24
N ASN A 647 -21.29 -3.65 1.16
CA ASN A 647 -22.24 -4.10 0.16
C ASN A 647 -23.08 -2.94 -0.42
N THR A 648 -22.45 -1.78 -0.64
CA THR A 648 -23.11 -0.56 -1.17
C THR A 648 -22.49 -0.12 -2.49
N ASN A 649 -23.18 0.73 -3.25
CA ASN A 649 -22.64 1.38 -4.45
C ASN A 649 -21.88 2.68 -4.13
N LYS A 650 -21.64 2.99 -2.85
CA LYS A 650 -20.85 4.16 -2.44
C LYS A 650 -19.38 3.85 -2.65
N THR A 651 -18.79 4.48 -3.66
CA THR A 651 -17.38 4.35 -3.99
C THR A 651 -16.66 5.68 -3.80
N GLY A 652 -15.35 5.65 -3.60
CA GLY A 652 -14.55 6.86 -3.45
C GLY A 652 -13.06 6.56 -3.37
N SER A 653 -12.33 7.54 -2.85
CA SER A 653 -10.90 7.43 -2.58
C SER A 653 -10.58 8.07 -1.25
N VAL A 654 -9.29 8.16 -0.91
CA VAL A 654 -8.82 9.06 0.14
C VAL A 654 -9.36 10.47 -0.15
N ALA A 655 -10.03 11.04 0.85
CA ALA A 655 -10.70 12.34 0.76
C ALA A 655 -10.57 13.07 2.11
N ARG A 656 -10.89 14.36 2.13
CA ARG A 656 -10.99 15.12 3.37
C ARG A 656 -12.18 14.63 4.18
N CYS A 657 -12.14 14.82 5.50
CA CYS A 657 -13.28 14.55 6.36
C CYS A 657 -14.52 15.33 5.89
N GLY A 658 -15.64 14.63 5.73
CA GLY A 658 -16.90 15.18 5.22
C GLY A 658 -17.01 15.19 3.69
N GLU A 659 -15.91 14.97 2.96
CA GLU A 659 -15.89 14.87 1.49
C GLU A 659 -15.84 13.42 0.99
N GLU A 660 -15.88 12.45 1.90
CA GLU A 660 -15.87 11.04 1.54
C GLU A 660 -17.13 10.67 0.74
N THR A 661 -16.92 10.09 -0.45
CA THR A 661 -18.00 9.54 -1.27
C THR A 661 -18.22 8.05 -1.03
N TYR A 662 -17.29 7.39 -0.33
CA TYR A 662 -17.41 6.00 0.11
C TYR A 662 -18.18 5.91 1.43
N ASP A 663 -18.59 4.70 1.81
CA ASP A 663 -19.29 4.49 3.08
C ASP A 663 -18.32 4.58 4.28
N THR A 664 -18.38 5.70 5.00
CA THR A 664 -17.61 5.95 6.23
C THR A 664 -18.20 5.27 7.47
N GLY A 665 -19.40 4.69 7.36
CA GLY A 665 -20.14 4.16 8.51
C GLY A 665 -20.71 5.29 9.39
N ILE A 666 -20.95 4.99 10.67
CA ILE A 666 -21.43 5.97 11.63
C ILE A 666 -20.22 6.60 12.32
N MET A 667 -20.03 7.90 12.13
CA MET A 667 -18.95 8.65 12.73
C MET A 667 -19.33 9.08 14.15
N ILE A 668 -18.56 8.66 15.16
CA ILE A 668 -18.80 8.95 16.58
C ILE A 668 -17.82 10.00 17.11
N ASP A 669 -18.34 11.01 17.82
CA ASP A 669 -17.51 12.01 18.50
C ASP A 669 -17.18 11.57 19.93
N ARG A 670 -15.89 11.56 20.26
CA ARG A 670 -15.38 11.25 21.60
C ARG A 670 -15.46 12.45 22.54
N ASN A 671 -15.36 13.67 22.01
CA ASN A 671 -15.20 14.88 22.82
C ASN A 671 -16.52 15.34 23.43
N GLN A 672 -17.65 14.96 22.84
CA GLN A 672 -18.94 15.41 23.30
C GLN A 672 -19.27 14.91 24.73
N TYR A 673 -18.80 13.71 25.13
CA TYR A 673 -19.08 13.16 26.45
C TYR A 673 -18.01 12.21 27.01
N PRO A 674 -16.90 12.72 27.60
CA PRO A 674 -15.82 11.88 28.15
C PRO A 674 -16.26 10.95 29.30
N ASP A 675 -17.36 11.28 29.98
CA ASP A 675 -17.83 10.59 31.19
C ASP A 675 -19.00 9.60 30.93
N THR A 676 -19.82 9.80 29.88
CA THR A 676 -21.04 9.00 29.64
C THR A 676 -20.92 7.97 28.51
N GLY A 677 -19.80 7.95 27.79
CA GLY A 677 -19.57 7.04 26.66
C GLY A 677 -19.98 7.63 25.31
N TYR A 678 -19.87 6.80 24.27
CA TYR A 678 -20.14 7.20 22.88
C TYR A 678 -21.61 7.57 22.69
N THR A 679 -21.88 8.80 22.22
CA THR A 679 -23.19 9.23 21.73
C THR A 679 -23.20 9.18 20.22
N TYR A 680 -24.30 8.69 19.65
CA TYR A 680 -24.52 8.78 18.22
C TYR A 680 -24.89 10.21 17.84
N PRO A 681 -24.59 10.64 16.60
CA PRO A 681 -25.21 11.83 16.04
C PRO A 681 -26.74 11.72 16.17
N GLU A 682 -27.41 12.83 16.49
CA GLU A 682 -28.86 12.85 16.65
C GLU A 682 -29.54 12.31 15.38
N GLY A 683 -30.40 11.29 15.54
CA GLY A 683 -31.12 10.65 14.44
C GLY A 683 -30.38 9.52 13.71
N ILE A 684 -29.15 9.18 14.10
CA ILE A 684 -28.41 8.04 13.52
C ILE A 684 -28.30 6.93 14.58
N GLU A 685 -29.20 5.94 14.52
CA GLU A 685 -29.06 4.72 15.32
C GLU A 685 -28.51 3.57 14.46
N PRO A 686 -27.55 2.78 14.97
CA PRO A 686 -27.14 1.55 14.30
C PRO A 686 -28.34 0.60 14.17
N VAL A 687 -28.41 -0.12 13.05
CA VAL A 687 -29.51 -1.03 12.75
C VAL A 687 -29.48 -2.19 13.77
N PRO A 688 -30.53 -2.37 14.59
CA PRO A 688 -30.59 -3.48 15.54
C PRO A 688 -30.47 -4.82 14.81
N GLY A 689 -29.67 -5.74 15.34
CA GLY A 689 -29.47 -7.05 14.73
C GLY A 689 -28.38 -7.12 13.66
N GLU A 690 -27.78 -6.00 13.26
CA GLU A 690 -26.72 -5.96 12.24
C GLU A 690 -25.44 -5.32 12.77
N PHE A 691 -24.31 -5.62 12.11
CA PHE A 691 -23.08 -4.88 12.35
C PHE A 691 -23.10 -3.58 11.56
N SER A 692 -22.89 -2.46 12.25
CA SER A 692 -22.59 -1.19 11.60
C SER A 692 -21.09 -0.94 11.63
N ILE A 693 -20.55 -0.33 10.58
CA ILE A 693 -19.21 0.24 10.66
C ILE A 693 -19.28 1.49 11.50
N ILE A 694 -18.37 1.63 12.45
CA ILE A 694 -18.27 2.80 13.30
C ILE A 694 -16.86 3.36 13.17
N GLY A 695 -16.79 4.63 12.76
CA GLY A 695 -15.54 5.36 12.61
C GLY A 695 -15.40 6.48 13.63
N TRP A 696 -14.16 6.92 13.85
CA TRP A 696 -13.89 8.04 14.75
C TRP A 696 -14.05 9.37 14.03
N SER A 697 -15.01 10.18 14.48
CA SER A 697 -15.15 11.57 14.01
C SER A 697 -14.18 12.54 14.70
N ALA A 698 -13.37 12.04 15.64
CA ALA A 698 -12.61 12.90 16.54
C ALA A 698 -11.72 13.86 15.75
N GLY A 699 -11.90 15.16 15.99
CA GLY A 699 -11.21 16.29 15.32
C GLY A 699 -9.68 16.33 15.42
N ARG A 700 -9.02 15.21 15.78
CA ARG A 700 -7.56 15.04 15.59
C ARG A 700 -7.18 14.76 14.14
N TYR A 701 -8.10 14.21 13.36
CA TYR A 701 -7.84 13.80 11.97
C TYR A 701 -8.54 14.71 10.96
N CYS A 702 -9.59 15.40 11.40
CA CYS A 702 -10.25 16.46 10.68
C CYS A 702 -9.79 17.77 11.32
N ALA A 703 -8.64 18.29 10.88
CA ALA A 703 -8.27 19.66 11.24
C ALA A 703 -9.35 20.61 10.72
N ASP A 704 -9.59 21.73 11.42
CA ASP A 704 -10.46 22.78 10.89
C ASP A 704 -9.99 23.14 9.48
N GLU A 705 -10.93 23.21 8.53
CA GLU A 705 -10.60 23.42 7.10
C GLU A 705 -9.79 24.70 6.88
N GLU A 706 -9.99 25.70 7.74
CA GLU A 706 -9.22 26.95 7.75
C GLU A 706 -7.75 26.75 8.16
N ASP A 707 -7.44 25.74 8.97
CA ASP A 707 -6.12 25.48 9.55
C ASP A 707 -5.29 24.45 8.76
N CYS A 708 -5.94 23.52 8.05
CA CYS A 708 -5.27 22.56 7.16
C CYS A 708 -6.14 22.19 5.95
N PRO A 709 -5.94 22.83 4.79
CA PRO A 709 -6.74 22.53 3.59
C PRO A 709 -6.37 21.20 2.93
N GLU A 710 -5.25 20.59 3.31
CA GLU A 710 -4.74 19.36 2.71
C GLU A 710 -5.36 18.11 3.35
N ILE A 711 -5.50 17.04 2.56
CA ILE A 711 -5.98 15.76 3.06
C ILE A 711 -4.97 15.17 4.04
N VAL A 712 -5.42 14.76 5.23
CA VAL A 712 -4.65 13.92 6.14
C VAL A 712 -4.94 12.46 5.81
N GLN A 713 -3.93 11.60 5.90
CA GLN A 713 -4.10 10.16 5.71
C GLN A 713 -5.25 9.63 6.59
N PRO A 714 -6.31 9.04 6.02
CA PRO A 714 -7.40 8.47 6.80
C PRO A 714 -6.96 7.13 7.36
N ASP A 715 -6.29 7.13 8.52
CA ASP A 715 -5.81 5.92 9.19
C ASP A 715 -6.64 5.57 10.43
N TYR A 716 -7.96 5.62 10.25
CA TYR A 716 -8.92 5.45 11.32
C TYR A 716 -8.93 4.01 11.84
N PRO A 717 -8.92 3.81 13.16
CA PRO A 717 -9.05 2.49 13.77
C PRO A 717 -10.52 2.02 13.73
N ASP A 718 -11.18 2.06 12.58
CA ASP A 718 -12.58 1.70 12.40
C ASP A 718 -12.88 0.26 12.82
N TRP A 719 -14.10 0.01 13.30
CA TRP A 719 -14.53 -1.34 13.68
C TRP A 719 -15.98 -1.61 13.28
N PHE A 720 -16.28 -2.89 13.08
CA PHE A 720 -17.65 -3.39 13.07
C PHE A 720 -18.19 -3.38 14.50
N TRP A 721 -19.35 -2.78 14.68
CA TRP A 721 -20.04 -2.66 15.94
C TRP A 721 -21.40 -3.35 15.84
N GLY A 722 -21.59 -4.40 16.64
CA GLY A 722 -22.91 -5.02 16.85
C GLY A 722 -23.63 -4.44 18.05
N VAL A 723 -24.86 -3.93 17.85
CA VAL A 723 -25.71 -3.43 18.93
C VAL A 723 -26.67 -4.52 19.40
N TRP A 724 -26.57 -4.85 20.69
CA TRP A 724 -27.34 -5.94 21.31
C TRP A 724 -28.62 -5.47 21.99
N LYS A 725 -29.29 -4.42 21.51
CA LYS A 725 -30.57 -3.94 22.08
C LYS A 725 -31.60 -5.07 22.17
N ASP A 726 -31.59 -5.97 21.20
CA ASP A 726 -32.45 -7.16 21.12
C ASP A 726 -31.71 -8.47 21.51
N GLY A 727 -30.52 -8.35 22.09
CA GLY A 727 -29.69 -9.47 22.54
C GLY A 727 -28.94 -10.21 21.43
N LYS A 728 -29.11 -9.84 20.16
CA LYS A 728 -28.50 -10.53 19.00
C LYS A 728 -28.00 -9.57 17.93
N THR A 729 -26.94 -9.97 17.25
CA THR A 729 -26.43 -9.34 16.03
C THR A 729 -26.01 -10.43 15.05
N SER A 730 -26.17 -10.23 13.76
CA SER A 730 -25.73 -11.16 12.74
C SER A 730 -25.04 -10.48 11.56
N THR A 731 -24.29 -11.25 10.79
CA THR A 731 -23.77 -10.82 9.49
C THR A 731 -23.63 -12.01 8.55
N THR A 732 -23.90 -11.80 7.27
CA THR A 732 -23.66 -12.77 6.20
C THR A 732 -22.27 -12.54 5.62
N PHE A 733 -21.48 -13.60 5.46
CA PHE A 733 -20.13 -13.53 4.96
C PHE A 733 -19.81 -14.73 4.04
N PRO A 734 -19.20 -14.53 2.86
CA PRO A 734 -19.07 -13.24 2.16
C PRO A 734 -20.43 -12.65 1.76
N ASN A 735 -20.52 -11.32 1.63
CA ASN A 735 -21.68 -10.63 1.04
C ASN A 735 -21.65 -10.76 -0.50
N GLU A 736 -22.68 -10.28 -1.19
CA GLU A 736 -22.76 -10.46 -2.65
C GLU A 736 -21.66 -9.73 -3.41
N LYS A 737 -21.31 -8.48 -3.03
CA LYS A 737 -20.20 -7.77 -3.67
C LYS A 737 -18.84 -8.41 -3.42
N GLU A 738 -18.61 -8.95 -2.23
CA GLU A 738 -17.39 -9.71 -1.92
C GLU A 738 -17.32 -10.98 -2.78
N LYS A 739 -18.46 -11.67 -2.98
CA LYS A 739 -18.50 -12.87 -3.82
C LYS A 739 -18.16 -12.54 -5.27
N GLU A 740 -18.80 -11.51 -5.81
CA GLU A 740 -18.60 -11.04 -7.18
C GLU A 740 -17.15 -10.58 -7.40
N TYR A 741 -16.67 -9.66 -6.57
CA TYR A 741 -15.36 -9.04 -6.76
C TYR A 741 -14.19 -10.03 -6.57
N TYR A 742 -14.27 -10.94 -5.59
CA TYR A 742 -13.20 -11.89 -5.32
C TYR A 742 -13.37 -13.25 -6.01
N GLY A 743 -14.39 -13.41 -6.87
CA GLY A 743 -14.66 -14.68 -7.56
C GLY A 743 -14.88 -15.84 -6.58
N TYR A 744 -15.67 -15.60 -5.53
CA TYR A 744 -15.89 -16.57 -4.46
C TYR A 744 -16.60 -17.83 -4.97
N ASP A 745 -15.97 -18.98 -4.73
CA ASP A 745 -16.50 -20.30 -5.00
C ASP A 745 -16.32 -21.15 -3.74
N ALA A 746 -17.44 -21.49 -3.08
CA ALA A 746 -17.42 -22.16 -1.79
C ALA A 746 -16.65 -23.49 -1.81
N ASP A 747 -16.58 -24.18 -2.95
CA ASP A 747 -15.87 -25.46 -3.09
C ASP A 747 -14.34 -25.31 -3.05
N LYS A 748 -13.83 -24.10 -3.30
CA LYS A 748 -12.40 -23.78 -3.23
C LYS A 748 -11.95 -23.40 -1.82
N PHE A 749 -12.87 -23.07 -0.92
CA PHE A 749 -12.58 -22.64 0.45
C PHE A 749 -12.73 -23.81 1.44
N LYS A 750 -11.96 -23.78 2.53
CA LYS A 750 -12.01 -24.81 3.58
C LYS A 750 -13.07 -24.56 4.64
N GLY A 751 -13.75 -23.41 4.60
CA GLY A 751 -14.76 -23.02 5.58
C GLY A 751 -14.14 -22.68 6.93
N ILE A 752 -12.90 -22.20 6.96
CA ILE A 752 -12.22 -21.81 8.21
C ILE A 752 -12.51 -20.34 8.48
N ILE A 753 -13.26 -20.08 9.55
CA ILE A 753 -13.69 -18.72 9.89
C ILE A 753 -12.81 -18.15 11.00
N GLY A 754 -12.24 -17.00 10.72
CA GLY A 754 -11.45 -16.18 11.64
C GLY A 754 -12.19 -14.90 12.04
N LEU A 755 -12.16 -14.55 13.33
CA LEU A 755 -12.60 -13.24 13.84
C LEU A 755 -11.41 -12.45 14.34
N ILE A 756 -11.30 -11.19 13.91
CA ILE A 756 -10.25 -10.30 14.35
C ILE A 756 -10.85 -9.30 15.34
N PRO A 757 -10.60 -9.47 16.66
CA PRO A 757 -10.99 -8.49 17.67
C PRO A 757 -10.27 -7.16 17.43
N THR A 758 -10.72 -6.10 18.11
CA THR A 758 -10.10 -4.77 17.99
C THR A 758 -8.61 -4.84 18.29
N LEU A 759 -7.80 -4.40 17.32
CA LEU A 759 -6.34 -4.43 17.45
C LEU A 759 -5.76 -3.20 18.16
N PHE A 760 -6.59 -2.19 18.41
CA PHE A 760 -6.25 -1.00 19.14
C PHE A 760 -6.75 -1.15 20.58
N PRO A 761 -5.88 -1.50 21.55
CA PRO A 761 -6.16 -1.15 22.92
C PRO A 761 -6.52 0.34 22.94
N GLU A 762 -7.47 0.77 23.76
CA GLU A 762 -7.62 2.20 24.05
C GLU A 762 -6.37 2.72 24.81
N ILE A 763 -5.17 2.67 24.20
CA ILE A 763 -3.84 2.98 24.76
C ILE A 763 -3.77 4.44 25.22
N TYR A 764 -4.70 5.29 24.75
CA TYR A 764 -4.64 6.74 24.97
C TYR A 764 -5.15 7.22 26.31
N GLN A 765 -5.65 6.35 27.18
CA GLN A 765 -5.98 6.73 28.55
C GLN A 765 -5.27 5.77 29.53
N LYS A 766 -4.07 6.17 29.98
CA LYS A 766 -3.32 5.51 31.07
C LYS A 766 -4.16 5.26 32.35
N ASN A 767 -5.35 5.87 32.46
CA ASN A 767 -6.17 5.87 33.67
C ASN A 767 -7.64 5.49 33.43
N THR A 768 -8.07 5.08 32.22
CA THR A 768 -9.42 4.50 32.07
C THR A 768 -9.33 3.04 31.67
N PRO A 769 -9.98 2.16 32.41
CA PRO A 769 -10.09 0.76 32.06
C PRO A 769 -11.21 0.60 31.03
N TYR A 770 -11.08 1.22 29.86
CA TYR A 770 -11.84 0.73 28.73
C TYR A 770 -11.21 -0.59 28.33
N ILE A 771 -11.81 -1.66 28.85
CA ILE A 771 -11.38 -3.03 28.59
C ILE A 771 -11.78 -3.33 27.16
N ASP A 772 -10.83 -3.14 26.24
CA ASP A 772 -10.81 -3.89 24.99
C ASP A 772 -11.18 -5.33 25.28
N PHE A 773 -12.21 -5.84 24.60
CA PHE A 773 -12.69 -7.21 24.75
C PHE A 773 -11.48 -8.15 24.68
N LYS A 774 -11.07 -8.68 25.84
CA LYS A 774 -10.01 -9.65 25.83
C LYS A 774 -10.58 -10.90 25.19
N MET A 775 -9.68 -11.69 24.63
CA MET A 775 -9.99 -13.03 24.15
C MET A 775 -10.66 -13.92 25.18
N LYS A 776 -10.62 -13.58 26.46
CA LYS A 776 -11.36 -14.27 27.52
C LYS A 776 -12.81 -13.79 27.56
N ASP A 777 -13.03 -12.48 27.54
CA ASP A 777 -14.35 -11.85 27.63
C ASP A 777 -15.24 -12.27 26.47
N PHE A 778 -14.67 -12.41 25.26
CA PHE A 778 -15.42 -12.91 24.10
C PHE A 778 -15.95 -14.34 24.31
N ARG A 779 -15.17 -15.22 24.98
CA ARG A 779 -15.60 -16.60 25.26
C ARG A 779 -16.65 -16.65 26.37
N ASP A 780 -16.47 -15.80 27.38
CA ASP A 780 -17.25 -15.85 28.61
C ASP A 780 -18.60 -15.12 28.45
N HIS A 781 -18.75 -14.26 27.43
CA HIS A 781 -19.91 -13.37 27.28
C HIS A 781 -20.59 -13.38 25.91
N VAL A 782 -20.05 -14.08 24.91
CA VAL A 782 -20.64 -14.15 23.56
C VAL A 782 -20.90 -15.59 23.15
N LYS A 783 -22.18 -15.93 22.96
CA LYS A 783 -22.58 -17.15 22.25
C LYS A 783 -22.54 -16.83 20.77
N MET A 784 -21.89 -17.69 20.01
CA MET A 784 -21.82 -17.54 18.58
C MET A 784 -22.40 -18.76 17.87
N LYS A 785 -23.03 -18.52 16.72
CA LYS A 785 -23.42 -19.57 15.78
C LYS A 785 -22.89 -19.26 14.40
N VAL A 786 -22.64 -20.32 13.64
CA VAL A 786 -22.36 -20.26 12.20
C VAL A 786 -23.40 -21.16 11.53
N ASN A 787 -24.20 -20.58 10.64
CA ASN A 787 -25.29 -21.30 9.95
C ASN A 787 -26.21 -22.05 10.94
N GLY A 788 -26.54 -21.41 12.06
CA GLY A 788 -27.38 -21.97 13.12
C GLY A 788 -26.70 -22.99 14.06
N LYS A 789 -25.48 -23.44 13.76
CA LYS A 789 -24.70 -24.36 14.62
C LYS A 789 -23.83 -23.59 15.62
N SER A 790 -23.86 -24.00 16.88
CA SER A 790 -23.10 -23.35 17.95
C SER A 790 -21.59 -23.47 17.76
N VAL A 791 -20.88 -22.36 17.98
CA VAL A 791 -19.42 -22.35 18.18
C VAL A 791 -19.13 -22.82 19.61
N ALA A 792 -18.38 -23.91 19.74
CA ALA A 792 -18.08 -24.50 21.04
C ALA A 792 -16.79 -23.96 21.63
N LYS A 793 -15.80 -23.63 20.80
CA LYS A 793 -14.50 -23.15 21.25
C LYS A 793 -13.91 -22.11 20.32
N TYR A 794 -13.14 -21.21 20.92
CA TYR A 794 -12.45 -20.11 20.29
C TYR A 794 -10.95 -20.38 20.36
N ARG A 795 -10.34 -20.76 19.23
CA ARG A 795 -8.92 -21.07 19.14
C ARG A 795 -8.13 -19.80 18.84
N PRO A 796 -7.29 -19.32 19.76
CA PRO A 796 -6.45 -18.16 19.47
C PRO A 796 -5.42 -18.51 18.40
N LEU A 797 -5.25 -17.62 17.43
CA LEU A 797 -4.18 -17.67 16.43
C LEU A 797 -3.69 -16.25 16.19
N LEU A 798 -2.42 -15.97 16.48
CA LEU A 798 -1.89 -14.61 16.50
C LEU A 798 -2.77 -13.72 17.41
N LYS A 799 -3.37 -12.65 16.86
CA LYS A 799 -4.38 -11.82 17.57
C LYS A 799 -5.79 -12.01 17.02
N MET A 800 -6.07 -13.16 16.41
CA MET A 800 -7.35 -13.53 15.83
C MET A 800 -7.86 -14.81 16.50
N VAL A 801 -9.13 -15.12 16.27
CA VAL A 801 -9.85 -16.28 16.79
C VAL A 801 -10.32 -17.15 15.65
N ILE A 802 -9.94 -18.43 15.65
CA ILE A 802 -10.58 -19.42 14.79
C ILE A 802 -11.75 -20.05 15.53
N LEU A 803 -12.86 -20.22 14.81
CA LEU A 803 -14.08 -20.82 15.36
C LEU A 803 -14.00 -22.35 15.28
N GLU A 804 -14.18 -23.03 16.41
CA GLU A 804 -14.30 -24.48 16.50
C GLU A 804 -15.75 -24.90 16.83
N ASP A 805 -16.24 -25.92 16.15
CA ASP A 805 -17.53 -26.54 16.47
C ASP A 805 -17.44 -27.48 17.69
N GLU A 806 -18.57 -28.08 18.08
CA GLU A 806 -18.68 -29.01 19.23
C GLU A 806 -17.79 -30.26 19.11
N ASN A 807 -17.35 -30.63 17.92
CA ASN A 807 -16.44 -31.76 17.67
C ASN A 807 -14.96 -31.32 17.62
N GLY A 808 -14.67 -30.02 17.79
CA GLY A 808 -13.33 -29.46 17.64
C GLY A 808 -12.90 -29.24 16.19
N SER A 809 -13.83 -29.37 15.23
CA SER A 809 -13.57 -29.04 13.83
C SER A 809 -13.51 -27.52 13.65
N VAL A 810 -12.55 -27.04 12.87
CA VAL A 810 -12.46 -25.63 12.45
C VAL A 810 -13.11 -25.37 11.08
N GLN A 811 -13.57 -26.43 10.42
CA GLN A 811 -14.20 -26.36 9.10
C GLN A 811 -15.71 -26.28 9.28
N TRP A 812 -16.28 -25.22 8.72
CA TRP A 812 -17.70 -24.96 8.72
C TRP A 812 -18.24 -25.19 7.31
N PRO A 813 -19.34 -25.92 7.12
CA PRO A 813 -19.96 -26.02 5.81
C PRO A 813 -20.68 -24.69 5.48
N PRO A 814 -20.63 -24.24 4.21
CA PRO A 814 -21.46 -23.14 3.75
C PRO A 814 -22.95 -23.54 3.81
N ASN A 815 -23.84 -22.54 3.83
CA ASN A 815 -25.27 -22.76 3.66
C ASN A 815 -25.62 -23.05 2.19
N GLU A 816 -26.91 -23.18 1.87
CA GLU A 816 -27.40 -23.45 0.51
C GLU A 816 -27.01 -22.38 -0.53
N ASN A 817 -26.66 -21.16 -0.10
CA ASN A 817 -26.20 -20.07 -0.95
C ASN A 817 -24.67 -19.95 -1.01
N GLY A 818 -23.94 -20.92 -0.46
CA GLY A 818 -22.48 -20.87 -0.37
C GLY A 818 -21.94 -19.97 0.75
N GLN A 819 -22.79 -19.45 1.64
CA GLN A 819 -22.43 -18.40 2.61
C GLN A 819 -22.38 -18.88 4.06
N TYR A 820 -21.84 -18.02 4.93
CA TYR A 820 -21.76 -18.20 6.38
C TYR A 820 -22.54 -17.09 7.08
N ILE A 821 -23.59 -17.46 7.78
CA ILE A 821 -24.35 -16.56 8.65
C ILE A 821 -23.74 -16.64 10.04
N LEU A 822 -23.07 -15.56 10.45
CA LEU A 822 -22.43 -15.43 11.75
C LEU A 822 -23.41 -14.73 12.70
N GLU A 823 -23.94 -15.46 13.69
CA GLU A 823 -24.86 -14.92 14.69
C GLU A 823 -24.16 -14.78 16.04
N PHE A 824 -24.32 -13.64 16.70
CA PHE A 824 -23.73 -13.30 17.99
C PHE A 824 -24.87 -13.00 18.98
N GLU A 825 -24.89 -13.69 20.10
CA GLU A 825 -25.85 -13.51 21.19
C GLU A 825 -25.07 -13.24 22.49
N ALA A 826 -25.23 -12.05 23.05
CA ALA A 826 -24.60 -11.72 24.33
C ALA A 826 -25.27 -12.50 25.46
N PHE A 827 -24.48 -12.98 26.43
CA PHE A 827 -25.03 -13.61 27.63
C PHE A 827 -24.27 -13.22 28.90
N GLY A 828 -25.02 -13.10 29.99
CA GLY A 828 -24.50 -12.64 31.28
C GLY A 828 -24.38 -11.12 31.37
N VAL A 829 -24.33 -10.60 32.59
CA VAL A 829 -23.99 -9.20 32.85
C VAL A 829 -22.46 -9.12 32.87
N MET A 830 -21.87 -8.45 31.88
CA MET A 830 -20.50 -7.97 32.01
C MET A 830 -20.46 -6.83 33.02
N GLU A 831 -20.15 -7.13 34.28
CA GLU A 831 -19.73 -6.10 35.23
C GLU A 831 -18.27 -5.75 34.93
N ILE A 832 -18.07 -4.63 34.22
CA ILE A 832 -16.75 -4.07 33.97
C ILE A 832 -16.54 -2.92 34.95
N ASP A 833 -15.70 -3.13 35.95
CA ASP A 833 -15.23 -2.11 36.91
C ASP A 833 -16.33 -1.26 37.56
N ASN A 834 -17.36 -1.90 38.13
CA ASN A 834 -18.50 -1.25 38.79
C ASN A 834 -19.34 -0.32 37.88
N ARG A 835 -19.14 -0.35 36.56
CA ARG A 835 -20.05 0.25 35.60
C ARG A 835 -20.94 -0.85 35.05
N THR A 836 -22.19 -0.89 35.49
CA THR A 836 -23.25 -1.59 34.75
C THR A 836 -23.49 -0.81 33.47
N SER A 837 -22.68 -1.04 32.43
CA SER A 837 -23.01 -0.52 31.11
C SER A 837 -24.27 -1.24 30.64
N ALA A 838 -25.39 -0.52 30.60
CA ALA A 838 -26.67 -1.03 30.09
C ALA A 838 -26.58 -1.46 28.60
N GLU A 839 -25.47 -1.15 27.94
CA GLU A 839 -25.21 -1.47 26.55
C GLU A 839 -23.96 -2.33 26.44
N HIS A 840 -24.18 -3.63 26.42
CA HIS A 840 -23.18 -4.59 26.00
C HIS A 840 -22.92 -4.33 24.48
N ARG A 841 -21.65 -4.28 24.05
CA ARG A 841 -21.28 -3.96 22.65
C ARG A 841 -20.16 -4.90 22.17
N LEU A 842 -20.27 -5.45 20.96
CA LEU A 842 -19.19 -6.21 20.31
C LEU A 842 -18.48 -5.34 19.29
N ARG A 843 -17.14 -5.32 19.36
CA ARG A 843 -16.28 -4.66 18.38
C ARG A 843 -15.37 -5.66 17.71
N LEU A 844 -15.35 -5.65 16.38
CA LEU A 844 -14.46 -6.48 15.56
C LEU A 844 -13.78 -5.61 14.52
N SER A 845 -12.48 -5.78 14.32
CA SER A 845 -11.76 -5.12 13.23
C SER A 845 -11.98 -5.85 11.89
N GLY A 846 -12.31 -7.15 11.91
CA GLY A 846 -12.64 -7.87 10.69
C GLY A 846 -13.02 -9.33 10.86
N PHE A 847 -13.39 -9.92 9.72
CA PHE A 847 -13.75 -11.33 9.53
C PHE A 847 -12.87 -11.92 8.43
N VAL A 848 -12.55 -13.20 8.52
CA VAL A 848 -11.75 -13.89 7.50
C VAL A 848 -12.33 -15.27 7.24
N LEU A 849 -12.36 -15.67 5.97
CA LEU A 849 -12.73 -16.99 5.50
C LEU A 849 -11.59 -17.56 4.67
N TYR A 850 -11.19 -18.80 4.95
CA TYR A 850 -10.26 -19.60 4.14
C TYR A 850 -10.90 -20.87 3.62
#